data_AF-A0A6L8KWE1-F1
#
_entry.id   AF-A0A6L8KWE1-F1
#
_cell.length_a   1.000
_cell.length_b   1.000
_cell.length_c   1.000
_cell.angle_alpha   90.00
_cell.angle_beta   90.00
_cell.angle_gamma   90.00
#
_symmetry.space_group_name_H-M   'P 1'
#
loop_
_entity.id
_entity.type
_entity.pdbx_description
1 polymer ?
#
loop_
_entity_poly.entity_id
_entity_poly.type
_entity_poly.pdbx_seq_one_letter_code
_entity_poly.pdbx_strand_id
1 'polypeptide(L)'
;MGTYTQQLQQLYIAYFKRPADVAGLAMWEQVATTKGMDAVHAAFTHSQEYRDLYASLNNEQAVNTLYQNLFGRDGEPEGLAFWRQQLDSGKLTLETLASAMIATTAADDVAALAHKTAAATAFTAALNNTAKADGYTGAAANDIARAWLATVTGSNDSATTATAAMASAVSRAVDAGHGIVHGKLVDGYISGATIFADANGNGRWDLGEARAATDAHGNFTLHNPKGTLIATGGTDLGTKLPFTGILTAPEGATVVNPLTTLQQALIRQGQSVDHAQATIAKAFGLSVATLDFDQRDPLAAAFNADASVADQRLAVQMQAAAAKIQNLLVATSQTLTGAVAGLSASAAAAAASKALAEVIGHDADGVVSLADTAVLSAVLTGAAAQAGASPQQTAAVAALASGFSSIMAGTAQHIDRIVADNASGSMGADLAQARILQVETAAQGKVAGAIHDAAVSGNITQAVSQLTGEQLNIVVISTKIGDVVPANGSDGSAIDIVNGRPEPEPVTVPVDRQAPTNLKVNDLVDYSSSYLGAKYGAMVVAGHNLVQTSGQGFGTLLGALDTDDNSIGIDVSGAFANGLKLGATTYNALSQVFVGVNGYLTFGQGSRVYAASGIAGYKTSPMIAAQFDDIFAGPGRPIGQSAGGNSTGSNHIYYDVDTVNHIVTVTWDDVAALRPSYTNIAGNDYTHGNAFQIRLHWLQNSDFLIELRYENMSWIGGNRGLPTAGWTAGDGVNYGEIQGSGTEAMLNLAKQSNVGQNGVYVWEVKNGVVSQHLMDVNDAAGKTVFSLNATDTTAGEVLSYALDQGADSRFTIVNGNQIAVAANAHFDLTHESTVTLPVVVTDKAGNALHQNMVITLFATPDTTAPTLSASSPSSGEASMAVDGNIVLTFSEAVQAGTGSITLVPDGNGSSIAIAVDSSQVVFNGHTVTINPTADLQAGVTYHVEIGHGVIEDLAHNAYAGLSGSTALSFTTATDTIAPTLASANPLDDATGVAVDSNLVLTFSEAVHAGAGSIKLVQDGGAAIDIAAASGQVVFSGNTVTINPAADLVAGANYHVEVGGDAILDAANNAFAGIANATTLNFSTAAAVDTTPPSMMAAISSIDRTNAVPTANVKVYFDEDVKAGSGNIEFYYDTGSGLHLEATVAVNSSAVSFDGHTMKIDLANELHWTPGQNYQVVAHMASGVVIDLVGNAYAGFQDQTTLHFSLS
;
A
#
# COMPACT_ATOMS: atom_id res chain seq x y z
N MET A 1 19.10 29.28 31.35
CA MET A 1 18.06 28.49 32.04
C MET A 1 17.87 29.08 33.43
N GLY A 2 16.64 29.11 33.93
CA GLY A 2 16.36 29.51 35.30
C GLY A 2 16.98 28.52 36.30
N THR A 3 17.10 28.94 37.56
CA THR A 3 17.72 28.16 38.63
C THR A 3 16.93 26.88 38.96
N TYR A 4 15.62 26.88 38.76
CA TYR A 4 14.70 25.80 39.13
C TYR A 4 14.13 25.03 37.93
N THR A 5 14.52 25.37 36.71
CA THR A 5 13.88 24.90 35.48
C THR A 5 13.86 23.36 35.36
N GLN A 6 14.96 22.70 35.73
CA GLN A 6 15.04 21.23 35.71
C GLN A 6 14.09 20.58 36.74
N GLN A 7 14.02 21.15 37.95
CA GLN A 7 13.15 20.64 39.02
C GLN A 7 11.68 20.83 38.67
N LEU A 8 11.32 21.97 38.07
CA LEU A 8 9.96 22.23 37.60
C LEU A 8 9.54 21.24 36.51
N GLN A 9 10.42 20.93 35.55
CA GLN A 9 10.13 19.88 34.56
C GLN A 9 9.89 18.52 35.22
N GLN A 10 10.71 18.14 36.20
CA GLN A 10 10.50 16.90 36.95
C GLN A 10 9.16 16.87 37.70
N LEU A 11 8.69 18.00 38.22
CA LEU A 11 7.36 18.09 38.83
C LEU A 11 6.23 17.96 37.81
N TYR A 12 6.35 18.60 36.64
CA TYR A 12 5.40 18.42 35.54
C TYR A 12 5.33 16.96 35.08
N ILE A 13 6.47 16.28 35.00
CA ILE A 13 6.54 14.84 34.71
C ILE A 13 5.84 14.04 35.81
N ALA A 14 6.19 14.28 37.07
CA ALA A 14 5.66 13.53 38.21
C ALA A 14 4.13 13.65 38.32
N TYR A 15 3.61 14.88 38.28
CA TYR A 15 2.22 15.20 38.58
C TYR A 15 1.30 15.16 37.37
N PHE A 16 1.80 15.47 36.17
CA PHE A 16 0.95 15.63 34.98
C PHE A 16 1.35 14.74 33.81
N LYS A 17 2.46 13.99 33.94
CA LYS A 17 2.99 13.08 32.93
C LYS A 17 3.36 13.77 31.60
N ARG A 18 3.56 15.10 31.60
CA ARG A 18 3.80 15.88 30.39
C ARG A 18 4.91 16.92 30.57
N PRO A 19 5.48 17.45 29.47
CA PRO A 19 6.35 18.61 29.51
C PRO A 19 5.60 19.88 29.95
N ALA A 20 6.32 20.78 30.62
CA ALA A 20 5.77 22.09 30.99
C ALA A 20 5.43 22.93 29.76
N ASP A 21 4.39 23.76 29.85
CA ASP A 21 4.12 24.81 28.88
C ASP A 21 5.04 26.02 29.10
N VAL A 22 5.29 26.82 28.06
CA VAL A 22 6.29 27.91 28.10
C VAL A 22 5.92 28.98 29.14
N ALA A 23 4.66 29.38 29.16
CA ALA A 23 4.15 30.41 30.09
C ALA A 23 4.13 29.89 31.53
N GLY A 24 3.64 28.67 31.75
CA GLY A 24 3.60 27.99 33.03
C GLY A 24 5.00 27.78 33.61
N LEU A 25 5.95 27.29 32.82
CA LEU A 25 7.33 27.12 33.27
C LEU A 25 7.95 28.43 33.73
N ALA A 26 7.76 29.52 32.98
CA ALA A 26 8.25 30.85 33.36
C ALA A 26 7.58 31.38 34.64
N MET A 27 6.26 31.20 34.76
CA MET A 27 5.50 31.63 35.93
C MET A 27 5.90 30.84 37.19
N TRP A 28 6.02 29.51 37.09
CA TRP A 28 6.41 28.67 38.21
C TRP A 28 7.87 28.86 38.61
N GLU A 29 8.76 29.22 37.68
CA GLU A 29 10.13 29.63 37.99
C GLU A 29 10.14 30.90 38.88
N GLN A 30 9.27 31.86 38.60
CA GLN A 30 9.11 33.05 39.43
C GLN A 30 8.55 32.70 40.81
N VAL A 31 7.55 31.81 40.88
CA VAL A 31 6.97 31.34 42.16
C VAL A 31 8.03 30.58 42.99
N ALA A 32 8.77 29.67 42.39
CA ALA A 32 9.83 28.90 43.05
C ALA A 32 10.92 29.83 43.61
N THR A 33 11.33 30.83 42.82
CA THR A 33 12.36 31.81 43.22
C THR A 33 11.89 32.71 44.37
N THR A 34 10.61 33.11 44.38
CA THR A 34 10.07 34.09 45.33
C THR A 34 9.46 33.47 46.59
N LYS A 35 8.92 32.25 46.50
CA LYS A 35 8.15 31.58 47.55
C LYS A 35 8.67 30.17 47.90
N GLY A 36 9.66 29.66 47.19
CA GLY A 36 10.19 28.31 47.36
C GLY A 36 9.37 27.23 46.64
N MET A 37 9.94 26.03 46.54
CA MET A 37 9.34 24.91 45.80
C MET A 37 8.07 24.36 46.45
N ASP A 38 7.94 24.48 47.78
CA ASP A 38 6.75 24.03 48.53
C ASP A 38 5.47 24.74 48.05
N ALA A 39 5.58 26.02 47.67
CA ALA A 39 4.46 26.79 47.13
C ALA A 39 4.01 26.29 45.74
N VAL A 40 4.95 25.76 44.95
CA VAL A 40 4.65 25.16 43.63
C VAL A 40 3.96 23.82 43.82
N HIS A 41 4.46 22.97 44.71
CA HIS A 41 3.84 21.69 45.06
C HIS A 41 2.38 21.84 45.49
N ALA A 42 2.13 22.74 46.44
CA ALA A 42 0.78 23.03 46.90
C ALA A 42 -0.13 23.53 45.77
N ALA A 43 0.39 24.36 44.85
CA ALA A 43 -0.42 24.84 43.74
C ALA A 43 -0.76 23.74 42.72
N PHE A 44 0.18 22.83 42.44
CA PHE A 44 -0.03 21.72 41.48
C PHE A 44 -1.09 20.75 41.99
N THR A 45 -1.06 20.41 43.28
CA THR A 45 -2.00 19.46 43.89
C THR A 45 -3.42 20.01 44.02
N HIS A 46 -3.58 21.33 43.94
CA HIS A 46 -4.88 22.01 43.88
C HIS A 46 -5.35 22.30 42.45
N SER A 47 -4.58 21.91 41.42
CA SER A 47 -5.00 22.05 40.03
C SER A 47 -6.12 21.06 39.65
N GLN A 48 -6.91 21.40 38.64
CA GLN A 48 -7.92 20.48 38.10
C GLN A 48 -7.26 19.25 37.49
N GLU A 49 -6.18 19.45 36.73
CA GLU A 49 -5.42 18.37 36.07
C GLU A 49 -4.89 17.33 37.08
N TYR A 50 -4.42 17.76 38.26
CA TYR A 50 -4.01 16.84 39.32
C TYR A 50 -5.19 16.03 39.87
N ARG A 51 -6.34 16.70 40.12
CA ARG A 51 -7.53 16.01 40.63
C ARG A 51 -8.02 14.96 39.65
N ASP A 52 -8.04 15.28 38.36
CA ASP A 52 -8.50 14.34 37.32
C ASP A 52 -7.64 13.07 37.27
N LEU A 53 -6.33 13.18 37.52
CA LEU A 53 -5.39 12.06 37.50
C LEU A 53 -5.38 11.23 38.79
N TYR A 54 -5.57 11.85 39.96
CA TYR A 54 -5.31 11.20 41.25
C TYR A 54 -6.54 11.02 42.15
N ALA A 55 -7.65 11.73 41.93
CA ALA A 55 -8.77 11.75 42.89
C ALA A 55 -9.47 10.41 43.09
N SER A 56 -9.45 9.52 42.09
CA SER A 56 -10.06 8.19 42.15
C SER A 56 -9.10 7.08 42.60
N LEU A 57 -7.82 7.40 42.83
CA LEU A 57 -6.78 6.42 43.13
C LEU A 57 -6.62 6.23 44.65
N ASN A 58 -6.42 4.98 45.08
CA ASN A 58 -5.93 4.72 46.43
C ASN A 58 -4.42 4.99 46.55
N ASN A 59 -3.89 5.01 47.77
CA ASN A 59 -2.48 5.34 48.02
C ASN A 59 -1.48 4.43 47.26
N GLU A 60 -1.78 3.15 47.11
CA GLU A 60 -0.92 2.21 46.38
C GLU A 60 -0.94 2.49 44.87
N GLN A 61 -2.13 2.73 44.31
CA GLN A 61 -2.30 3.12 42.91
C GLN A 61 -1.61 4.45 42.63
N ALA A 62 -1.76 5.44 43.50
CA ALA A 62 -1.14 6.76 43.35
C ALA A 62 0.39 6.69 43.38
N VAL A 63 0.97 5.86 44.26
CA VAL A 63 2.42 5.57 44.28
C VAL A 63 2.84 4.90 42.97
N ASN A 64 2.10 3.90 42.49
CA ASN A 64 2.45 3.22 41.24
C ASN A 64 2.36 4.16 40.02
N THR A 65 1.38 5.06 39.99
CA THR A 65 1.29 6.11 38.97
C THR A 65 2.53 7.01 38.98
N LEU A 66 3.07 7.37 40.15
CA LEU A 66 4.32 8.14 40.24
C LEU A 66 5.52 7.35 39.69
N TYR A 67 5.61 6.04 39.96
CA TYR A 67 6.64 5.17 39.36
C TYR A 67 6.57 5.18 37.83
N GLN A 68 5.37 5.01 37.26
CA GLN A 68 5.16 5.04 35.81
C GLN A 68 5.51 6.41 35.21
N ASN A 69 5.09 7.49 35.87
CA ASN A 69 5.33 8.86 35.41
C ASN A 69 6.83 9.18 35.40
N LEU A 70 7.54 8.92 36.50
CA LEU A 70 8.95 9.27 36.66
C LEU A 70 9.91 8.29 35.96
N PHE A 71 9.60 6.99 36.01
CA PHE A 71 10.57 5.93 35.67
C PHE A 71 10.10 5.04 34.51
N GLY A 72 8.83 5.12 34.10
CA GLY A 72 8.32 4.38 32.94
C GLY A 72 8.11 2.88 33.20
N ARG A 73 7.98 2.48 34.47
CA ARG A 73 7.73 1.10 34.90
C ARG A 73 6.82 1.07 36.12
N ASP A 74 6.23 -0.08 36.41
CA ASP A 74 5.58 -0.32 37.69
C ASP A 74 6.60 -0.40 38.83
N GLY A 75 6.16 0.02 40.02
CA GLY A 75 6.94 -0.13 41.24
C GLY A 75 7.04 -1.60 41.64
N GLU A 76 8.21 -2.01 42.07
CA GLU A 76 8.40 -3.32 42.67
C GLU A 76 7.56 -3.46 43.96
N PRO A 77 7.04 -4.66 44.28
CA PRO A 77 6.14 -4.84 45.44
C PRO A 77 6.68 -4.28 46.77
N GLU A 78 7.99 -4.39 46.97
CA GLU A 78 8.67 -3.89 48.18
C GLU A 78 8.76 -2.36 48.20
N GLY A 79 9.01 -1.72 47.06
CA GLY A 79 9.05 -0.27 46.89
C GLY A 79 7.67 0.36 47.02
N LEU A 80 6.66 -0.23 46.37
CA LEU A 80 5.25 0.19 46.53
C LEU A 80 4.83 0.13 48.00
N ALA A 81 5.14 -0.96 48.70
CA ALA A 81 4.82 -1.11 50.12
C ALA A 81 5.52 -0.04 50.99
N PHE A 82 6.79 0.26 50.73
CA PHE A 82 7.55 1.28 51.45
C PHE A 82 6.93 2.67 51.30
N TRP A 83 6.69 3.12 50.05
CA TRP A 83 6.16 4.46 49.78
C TRP A 83 4.72 4.62 50.22
N ARG A 84 3.88 3.60 50.02
CA ARG A 84 2.51 3.55 50.54
C ARG A 84 2.49 3.71 52.06
N GLN A 85 3.40 3.04 52.79
CA GLN A 85 3.49 3.18 54.25
C GLN A 85 3.86 4.61 54.69
N GLN A 86 4.65 5.35 53.92
CA GLN A 86 4.94 6.76 54.22
C GLN A 86 3.70 7.65 54.07
N LEU A 87 2.85 7.38 53.06
CA LEU A 87 1.55 8.05 52.89
C LEU A 87 0.56 7.67 54.00
N ASP A 88 0.40 6.37 54.27
CA ASP A 88 -0.54 5.86 55.27
C ASP A 88 -0.22 6.34 56.69
N SER A 89 1.08 6.52 56.99
CA SER A 89 1.52 7.05 58.28
C SER A 89 1.48 8.58 58.38
N GLY A 90 1.13 9.28 57.30
CA GLY A 90 1.12 10.75 57.21
C GLY A 90 2.51 11.39 57.30
N LYS A 91 3.58 10.60 57.19
CA LYS A 91 4.97 11.10 57.21
C LYS A 91 5.33 11.86 55.94
N LEU A 92 4.77 11.41 54.82
CA LEU A 92 4.78 12.14 53.56
C LEU A 92 3.33 12.38 53.13
N THR A 93 3.10 13.53 52.54
CA THR A 93 1.90 13.78 51.73
C THR A 93 2.18 13.40 50.28
N LEU A 94 1.13 13.18 49.49
CA LEU A 94 1.26 13.05 48.03
C LEU A 94 2.03 14.22 47.40
N GLU A 95 1.93 15.42 47.99
CA GLU A 95 2.62 16.65 47.57
C GLU A 95 4.15 16.61 47.77
N THR A 96 4.62 15.85 48.75
CA THR A 96 6.06 15.73 49.10
C THR A 96 6.66 14.40 48.64
N LEU A 97 5.81 13.42 48.29
CA LEU A 97 6.22 12.09 47.87
C LEU A 97 7.00 12.11 46.56
N ALA A 98 6.55 12.85 45.54
CA ALA A 98 7.23 12.93 44.25
C ALA A 98 8.68 13.43 44.40
N SER A 99 8.89 14.46 45.21
CA SER A 99 10.22 15.02 45.50
C SER A 99 11.09 14.06 46.30
N ALA A 100 10.51 13.32 47.24
CA ALA A 100 11.23 12.27 47.96
C ALA A 100 11.68 11.15 47.00
N MET A 101 10.80 10.68 46.11
CA MET A 101 11.13 9.67 45.10
C MET A 101 12.22 10.13 44.14
N ILE A 102 12.16 11.39 43.67
CA ILE A 102 13.21 12.00 42.83
C ILE A 102 14.55 12.08 43.59
N ALA A 103 14.53 12.53 44.85
CA ALA A 103 15.74 12.70 45.65
C ALA A 103 16.41 11.37 46.03
N THR A 104 15.64 10.29 46.14
CA THR A 104 16.13 8.95 46.48
C THR A 104 16.06 7.98 45.29
N THR A 105 16.13 8.50 44.06
CA THR A 105 16.03 7.69 42.83
C THR A 105 17.03 6.53 42.87
N ALA A 106 16.55 5.30 42.67
CA ALA A 106 17.39 4.11 42.65
C ALA A 106 18.35 4.14 41.45
N ALA A 107 19.49 3.46 41.55
CA ALA A 107 20.53 3.48 40.52
C ALA A 107 20.00 3.09 39.12
N ASP A 108 19.05 2.14 39.08
CA ASP A 108 18.44 1.65 37.83
C ASP A 108 17.43 2.64 37.23
N ASP A 109 16.89 3.58 38.01
CA ASP A 109 15.87 4.56 37.60
C ASP A 109 16.46 5.93 37.22
N VAL A 110 17.73 6.19 37.55
CA VAL A 110 18.41 7.47 37.26
C VAL A 110 18.40 7.79 35.77
N ALA A 111 18.61 6.78 34.92
CA ALA A 111 18.62 6.96 33.47
C ALA A 111 17.23 7.36 32.94
N ALA A 112 16.17 6.69 33.40
CA ALA A 112 14.80 6.99 32.97
C ALA A 112 14.39 8.43 33.33
N LEU A 113 14.67 8.83 34.58
CA LEU A 113 14.38 10.19 35.04
C LEU A 113 15.17 11.24 34.25
N ALA A 114 16.46 10.99 33.98
CA ALA A 114 17.31 11.89 33.20
C ALA A 114 16.81 12.04 31.75
N HIS A 115 16.49 10.92 31.08
CA HIS A 115 15.98 10.93 29.71
C HIS A 115 14.63 11.66 29.61
N LYS A 116 13.68 11.37 30.51
CA LYS A 116 12.38 12.07 30.53
C LYS A 116 12.54 13.57 30.78
N THR A 117 13.41 13.95 31.71
CA THR A 117 13.67 15.37 32.01
C THR A 117 14.29 16.08 30.80
N ALA A 118 15.25 15.46 30.13
CA ALA A 118 15.86 16.01 28.92
C ALA A 118 14.85 16.14 27.78
N ALA A 119 14.05 15.10 27.54
CA ALA A 119 12.99 15.09 26.53
C ALA A 119 11.95 16.19 26.80
N ALA A 120 11.42 16.28 28.02
CA ALA A 120 10.45 17.32 28.39
C ALA A 120 11.01 18.74 28.23
N THR A 121 12.29 18.94 28.60
CA THR A 121 12.97 20.22 28.41
C THR A 121 13.10 20.57 26.92
N ALA A 122 13.49 19.60 26.08
CA ALA A 122 13.62 19.79 24.64
C ALA A 122 12.25 20.06 23.97
N PHE A 123 11.19 19.36 24.38
CA PHE A 123 9.83 19.60 23.89
C PHE A 123 9.38 21.03 24.19
N THR A 124 9.57 21.48 25.43
CA THR A 124 9.20 22.84 25.84
C THR A 124 10.00 23.89 25.08
N ALA A 125 11.30 23.63 24.83
CA ALA A 125 12.14 24.52 24.02
C ALA A 125 11.73 24.56 22.54
N ALA A 126 11.14 23.49 22.01
CA ALA A 126 10.65 23.44 20.63
C ALA A 126 9.38 24.29 20.39
N LEU A 127 8.69 24.72 21.46
CA LEU A 127 7.61 25.72 21.44
C LEU A 127 8.20 27.15 21.33
N ASN A 128 9.07 27.33 20.35
CA ASN A 128 10.01 28.47 20.24
C ASN A 128 9.43 29.75 19.63
N ASN A 129 8.12 29.83 19.46
CA ASN A 129 7.43 31.02 18.99
C ASN A 129 6.04 31.12 19.61
N THR A 130 5.43 32.30 19.55
CA THR A 130 4.12 32.58 20.15
C THR A 130 3.02 31.63 19.66
N ALA A 131 2.95 31.35 18.35
CA ALA A 131 1.93 30.46 17.79
C ALA A 131 2.02 29.03 18.32
N LYS A 132 3.24 28.49 18.47
CA LYS A 132 3.45 27.15 19.06
C LYS A 132 3.19 27.15 20.56
N ALA A 133 3.64 28.19 21.28
CA ALA A 133 3.43 28.30 22.71
C ALA A 133 1.93 28.40 23.06
N ASP A 134 1.18 29.19 22.30
CA ASP A 134 -0.27 29.36 22.48
C ASP A 134 -1.05 28.11 22.10
N GLY A 135 -0.57 27.34 21.10
CA GLY A 135 -1.20 26.09 20.68
C GLY A 135 -0.94 24.89 21.59
N TYR A 136 0.07 24.90 22.47
CA TYR A 136 0.24 23.84 23.49
C TYR A 136 -0.67 24.13 24.70
N THR A 137 -1.98 24.04 24.48
CA THR A 137 -3.02 24.36 25.47
C THR A 137 -4.19 23.39 25.40
N GLY A 138 -4.85 23.18 26.54
CA GLY A 138 -6.02 22.30 26.64
C GLY A 138 -5.69 20.80 26.77
N ALA A 139 -6.73 20.01 27.03
CA ALA A 139 -6.60 18.58 27.35
C ALA A 139 -6.01 17.75 26.19
N ALA A 140 -6.47 17.99 24.94
CA ALA A 140 -6.01 17.24 23.77
C ALA A 140 -4.51 17.43 23.48
N ALA A 141 -4.01 18.67 23.59
CA ALA A 141 -2.57 18.96 23.45
C ALA A 141 -1.75 18.26 24.55
N ASN A 142 -2.26 18.28 25.79
CA ASN A 142 -1.63 17.62 26.94
C ASN A 142 -1.56 16.10 26.75
N ASP A 143 -2.62 15.47 26.22
CA ASP A 143 -2.67 14.02 26.05
C ASP A 143 -1.68 13.53 24.99
N ILE A 144 -1.50 14.28 23.90
CA ILE A 144 -0.46 13.99 22.89
C ILE A 144 0.94 14.08 23.51
N ALA A 145 1.20 15.12 24.32
CA ALA A 145 2.48 15.29 24.97
C ALA A 145 2.74 14.20 26.05
N ARG A 146 1.68 13.77 26.77
CA ARG A 146 1.74 12.63 27.70
C ARG A 146 2.08 11.33 27.00
N ALA A 147 1.42 11.05 25.87
CA ALA A 147 1.63 9.83 25.10
C ALA A 147 3.06 9.76 24.56
N TRP A 148 3.56 10.85 23.99
CA TRP A 148 4.96 10.94 23.53
C TRP A 148 5.96 10.76 24.67
N LEU A 149 5.76 11.44 25.80
CA LEU A 149 6.71 11.34 26.92
C LEU A 149 6.68 9.97 27.60
N ALA A 150 5.56 9.25 27.53
CA ALA A 150 5.44 7.89 28.03
C ALA A 150 6.34 6.88 27.28
N THR A 151 6.72 7.16 26.02
CA THR A 151 7.62 6.28 25.26
C THR A 151 9.08 6.39 25.71
N VAL A 152 9.43 7.37 26.54
CA VAL A 152 10.78 7.58 27.04
C VAL A 152 11.00 6.72 28.29
N THR A 153 11.97 5.81 28.23
CA THR A 153 12.31 4.88 29.32
C THR A 153 13.78 5.06 29.75
N GLY A 154 14.28 4.16 30.61
CA GLY A 154 15.70 4.09 30.96
C GLY A 154 16.64 3.73 29.79
N SER A 155 16.12 3.20 28.68
CA SER A 155 16.95 2.84 27.51
C SER A 155 17.32 4.04 26.65
N ASN A 156 18.59 4.08 26.21
CA ASN A 156 19.08 5.09 25.25
C ASN A 156 18.36 5.05 23.90
N ASP A 157 17.92 3.86 23.46
CA ASP A 157 17.20 3.71 22.19
C ASP A 157 15.83 4.38 22.25
N SER A 158 15.14 4.25 23.40
CA SER A 158 13.85 4.91 23.63
C SER A 158 13.99 6.44 23.65
N ALA A 159 15.09 6.96 24.22
CA ALA A 159 15.38 8.40 24.24
C ALA A 159 15.71 8.93 22.83
N THR A 160 16.49 8.17 22.06
CA THR A 160 16.83 8.50 20.66
C THR A 160 15.59 8.50 19.78
N THR A 161 14.74 7.48 19.91
CA THR A 161 13.47 7.36 19.17
C THR A 161 12.52 8.51 19.50
N ALA A 162 12.35 8.82 20.79
CA ALA A 162 11.51 9.94 21.21
C ALA A 162 12.05 11.30 20.71
N THR A 163 13.38 11.47 20.67
CA THR A 163 14.02 12.67 20.12
C THR A 163 13.70 12.83 18.64
N ALA A 164 13.79 11.76 17.85
CA ALA A 164 13.43 11.76 16.43
C ALA A 164 11.94 12.08 16.22
N ALA A 165 11.06 11.58 17.10
CA ALA A 165 9.62 11.83 17.05
C ALA A 165 9.18 13.21 17.60
N MET A 166 10.08 13.95 18.27
CA MET A 166 9.73 15.16 19.03
C MET A 166 9.08 16.25 18.18
N ALA A 167 9.62 16.52 16.98
CA ALA A 167 9.09 17.57 16.11
C ALA A 167 7.63 17.29 15.70
N SER A 168 7.31 16.02 15.41
CA SER A 168 5.96 15.57 15.10
C SER A 168 5.03 15.67 16.32
N ALA A 169 5.50 15.23 17.49
CA ALA A 169 4.74 15.34 18.73
C ALA A 169 4.40 16.79 19.08
N VAL A 170 5.35 17.71 18.93
CA VAL A 170 5.14 19.15 19.14
C VAL A 170 4.11 19.70 18.16
N SER A 171 4.25 19.40 16.86
CA SER A 171 3.29 19.85 15.85
C SER A 171 1.87 19.37 16.16
N ARG A 172 1.71 18.07 16.45
CA ARG A 172 0.42 17.48 16.77
C ARG A 172 -0.21 18.06 18.02
N ALA A 173 0.59 18.33 19.07
CA ALA A 173 0.09 18.96 20.29
C ALA A 173 -0.38 20.40 20.04
N VAL A 174 0.36 21.18 19.25
CA VAL A 174 0.00 22.55 18.85
C VAL A 174 -1.28 22.56 18.02
N ASP A 175 -1.36 21.68 17.04
CA ASP A 175 -2.55 21.51 16.20
C ASP A 175 -3.77 21.16 17.04
N ALA A 176 -3.64 20.24 18.00
CA ALA A 176 -4.73 19.86 18.89
C ALA A 176 -5.23 21.03 19.75
N GLY A 177 -4.36 21.92 20.23
CA GLY A 177 -4.79 23.12 20.97
C GLY A 177 -5.47 24.17 20.09
N HIS A 178 -5.22 24.14 18.77
CA HIS A 178 -5.98 24.92 17.79
C HIS A 178 -7.25 24.21 17.28
N GLY A 179 -7.60 23.06 17.87
CA GLY A 179 -8.74 22.26 17.47
C GLY A 179 -8.56 21.53 16.14
N ILE A 180 -7.32 21.37 15.67
CA ILE A 180 -7.00 20.59 14.48
C ILE A 180 -6.81 19.14 14.89
N VAL A 181 -7.59 18.24 14.29
CA VAL A 181 -7.56 16.80 14.54
C VAL A 181 -6.98 16.10 13.34
N HIS A 182 -5.85 15.43 13.54
CA HIS A 182 -5.25 14.53 12.56
C HIS A 182 -5.73 13.11 12.83
N GLY A 183 -6.25 12.46 11.80
CA GLY A 183 -6.74 11.09 11.90
C GLY A 183 -6.43 10.26 10.68
N LYS A 184 -6.86 9.01 10.72
CA LYS A 184 -6.61 8.01 9.69
C LYS A 184 -7.83 7.15 9.43
N LEU A 185 -8.10 6.91 8.16
CA LEU A 185 -9.16 6.03 7.69
C LEU A 185 -8.55 4.68 7.33
N VAL A 186 -8.90 3.64 8.09
CA VAL A 186 -8.20 2.34 8.06
C VAL A 186 -9.17 1.19 7.77
N ASP A 187 -9.10 0.70 6.54
CA ASP A 187 -9.65 -0.56 6.03
C ASP A 187 -8.73 -0.89 4.85
N GLY A 188 -7.50 -1.33 5.15
CA GLY A 188 -6.39 -1.34 4.16
C GLY A 188 -5.79 0.04 3.82
N TYR A 189 -6.08 1.07 4.62
CA TYR A 189 -5.97 2.52 4.32
C TYR A 189 -6.79 2.94 3.09
N ILE A 190 -7.69 3.91 3.26
CA ILE A 190 -8.54 4.38 2.16
C ILE A 190 -8.10 5.75 1.69
N SER A 191 -7.66 5.84 0.43
CA SER A 191 -7.23 7.08 -0.24
C SER A 191 -8.36 7.77 -0.98
N GLY A 192 -8.42 9.11 -0.93
CA GLY A 192 -9.41 9.91 -1.63
C GLY A 192 -10.85 9.80 -1.08
N ALA A 193 -11.02 9.27 0.12
CA ALA A 193 -12.33 9.22 0.79
C ALA A 193 -12.71 10.59 1.33
N THR A 194 -14.01 10.90 1.34
CA THR A 194 -14.52 12.08 2.04
C THR A 194 -14.80 11.73 3.48
N ILE A 195 -14.28 12.53 4.41
CA ILE A 195 -14.54 12.46 5.85
C ILE A 195 -15.19 13.76 6.31
N PHE A 196 -16.21 13.65 7.16
CA PHE A 196 -16.82 14.80 7.81
C PHE A 196 -17.31 14.50 9.22
N ALA A 197 -17.47 15.55 10.03
CA ALA A 197 -17.98 15.45 11.40
C ALA A 197 -19.46 15.88 11.43
N ASP A 198 -20.35 14.91 11.62
CA ASP A 198 -21.81 15.06 11.66
C ASP A 198 -22.26 15.55 13.03
N ALA A 199 -22.35 16.88 13.18
CA ALA A 199 -22.65 17.54 14.44
C ALA A 199 -24.14 17.44 14.79
N ASN A 200 -25.01 17.29 13.79
CA ASN A 200 -26.46 17.27 13.98
C ASN A 200 -27.07 15.84 13.94
N GLY A 201 -26.28 14.83 13.61
CA GLY A 201 -26.64 13.42 13.64
C GLY A 201 -27.51 12.96 12.47
N ASN A 202 -27.55 13.71 11.36
CA ASN A 202 -28.40 13.39 10.20
C ASN A 202 -27.73 12.47 9.16
N GLY A 203 -26.46 12.13 9.35
CA GLY A 203 -25.68 11.26 8.47
C GLY A 203 -25.25 11.90 7.15
N ARG A 204 -25.32 13.22 7.02
CA ARG A 204 -24.98 13.99 5.81
C ARG A 204 -24.08 15.15 6.20
N TRP A 205 -23.21 15.54 5.28
CA TRP A 205 -22.42 16.75 5.47
C TRP A 205 -23.28 18.00 5.23
N ASP A 206 -23.29 18.92 6.20
CA ASP A 206 -23.94 20.22 6.11
C ASP A 206 -22.95 21.39 6.12
N LEU A 207 -23.38 22.54 5.58
CA LEU A 207 -22.57 23.76 5.57
C LEU A 207 -22.26 24.21 7.01
N GLY A 208 -20.98 24.21 7.37
CA GLY A 208 -20.49 24.54 8.72
C GLY A 208 -19.92 23.34 9.47
N GLU A 209 -20.12 22.13 8.98
CA GLU A 209 -19.48 20.92 9.52
C GLU A 209 -18.07 20.73 8.95
N ALA A 210 -17.17 20.25 9.81
CA ALA A 210 -15.78 19.96 9.42
C ALA A 210 -15.77 18.84 8.36
N ARG A 211 -15.00 19.04 7.28
CA ARG A 211 -14.81 18.05 6.22
C ARG A 211 -13.37 18.03 5.71
N ALA A 212 -12.93 16.87 5.23
CA ALA A 212 -11.64 16.65 4.60
C ALA A 212 -11.72 15.51 3.57
N ALA A 213 -10.71 15.42 2.70
CA ALA A 213 -10.45 14.23 1.91
C ALA A 213 -9.24 13.50 2.48
N THR A 214 -9.21 12.16 2.41
CA THR A 214 -8.03 11.40 2.80
C THR A 214 -6.93 11.50 1.74
N ASP A 215 -5.68 11.55 2.20
CA ASP A 215 -4.51 11.53 1.33
C ASP A 215 -4.19 10.13 0.78
N ALA A 216 -3.07 10.02 0.06
CA ALA A 216 -2.61 8.76 -0.52
C ALA A 216 -2.28 7.64 0.49
N HIS A 217 -2.31 7.91 1.80
CA HIS A 217 -2.04 6.96 2.87
C HIS A 217 -3.22 6.86 3.86
N GLY A 218 -4.38 7.41 3.51
CA GLY A 218 -5.58 7.40 4.35
C GLY A 218 -5.58 8.42 5.48
N ASN A 219 -4.63 9.36 5.54
CA ASN A 219 -4.61 10.41 6.56
C ASN A 219 -5.61 11.53 6.23
N PHE A 220 -6.19 12.14 7.25
CA PHE A 220 -7.06 13.31 7.12
C PHE A 220 -6.80 14.32 8.23
N THR A 221 -7.14 15.59 7.97
CA THR A 221 -7.05 16.69 8.94
C THR A 221 -8.36 17.44 8.99
N LEU A 222 -9.00 17.49 10.16
CA LEU A 222 -10.25 18.23 10.39
C LEU A 222 -10.01 19.41 11.32
N HIS A 223 -10.70 20.52 11.08
CA HIS A 223 -10.66 21.70 11.94
C HIS A 223 -11.92 21.77 12.78
N ASN A 224 -11.77 21.74 14.10
CA ASN A 224 -12.83 21.76 15.11
C ASN A 224 -13.98 20.76 14.85
N PRO A 225 -13.69 19.47 14.58
CA PRO A 225 -14.75 18.49 14.34
C PRO A 225 -15.67 18.33 15.56
N LYS A 226 -16.97 18.20 15.31
CA LYS A 226 -18.03 17.97 16.30
C LYS A 226 -18.99 16.87 15.84
N GLY A 227 -19.42 16.02 16.76
CA GLY A 227 -20.28 14.89 16.46
C GLY A 227 -19.57 13.69 15.82
N THR A 228 -20.35 12.77 15.27
CA THR A 228 -19.88 11.49 14.73
C THR A 228 -19.05 11.73 13.46
N LEU A 229 -17.87 11.12 13.37
CA LEU A 229 -17.10 11.11 12.12
C LEU A 229 -17.74 10.13 11.14
N ILE A 230 -17.88 10.53 9.88
CA ILE A 230 -18.45 9.71 8.80
C ILE A 230 -17.49 9.76 7.61
N ALA A 231 -17.14 8.58 7.09
CA ALA A 231 -16.29 8.41 5.92
C ALA A 231 -17.03 7.68 4.79
N THR A 232 -16.92 8.20 3.57
CA THR A 232 -17.53 7.60 2.37
C THR A 232 -16.66 7.79 1.13
N GLY A 233 -16.71 6.82 0.20
CA GLY A 233 -15.96 6.86 -1.04
C GLY A 233 -14.45 6.61 -0.84
N GLY A 234 -13.67 6.87 -1.89
CA GLY A 234 -12.24 6.57 -1.92
C GLY A 234 -11.92 5.17 -2.43
N THR A 235 -10.64 4.84 -2.41
CA THR A 235 -10.09 3.55 -2.84
C THR A 235 -9.28 2.97 -1.70
N ASP A 236 -9.61 1.74 -1.30
CA ASP A 236 -8.82 0.97 -0.36
C ASP A 236 -7.50 0.57 -1.05
N LEU A 237 -6.38 0.95 -0.44
CA LEU A 237 -5.05 0.76 -1.01
C LEU A 237 -4.61 -0.70 -0.98
N GLY A 238 -5.07 -1.45 0.02
CA GLY A 238 -4.80 -2.86 0.19
C GLY A 238 -5.61 -3.73 -0.77
N THR A 239 -6.90 -3.44 -0.98
CA THR A 239 -7.72 -4.23 -1.91
C THR A 239 -7.65 -3.71 -3.36
N LYS A 240 -7.23 -2.45 -3.56
CA LYS A 240 -7.32 -1.69 -4.82
C LYS A 240 -8.75 -1.53 -5.34
N LEU A 241 -9.76 -1.80 -4.51
CA LEU A 241 -11.16 -1.66 -4.87
C LEU A 241 -11.71 -0.31 -4.38
N PRO A 242 -12.68 0.27 -5.11
CA PRO A 242 -13.42 1.42 -4.60
C PRO A 242 -14.16 1.07 -3.30
N PHE A 243 -14.00 1.90 -2.28
CA PHE A 243 -14.74 1.75 -1.04
C PHE A 243 -16.20 2.20 -1.25
N THR A 244 -17.14 1.26 -1.16
CA THR A 244 -18.58 1.49 -1.42
C THR A 244 -19.43 1.57 -0.15
N GLY A 245 -18.83 1.43 1.02
CA GLY A 245 -19.50 1.43 2.32
C GLY A 245 -19.59 2.79 3.00
N ILE A 246 -19.93 2.77 4.29
CA ILE A 246 -19.83 3.90 5.21
C ILE A 246 -19.05 3.43 6.44
N LEU A 247 -17.99 4.14 6.81
CA LEU A 247 -17.34 3.97 8.11
C LEU A 247 -17.73 5.14 9.01
N THR A 248 -17.93 4.87 10.30
CA THR A 248 -18.26 5.91 11.29
C THR A 248 -17.39 5.77 12.53
N ALA A 249 -17.12 6.85 13.25
CA ALA A 249 -16.43 6.81 14.54
C ALA A 249 -17.02 7.84 15.50
N PRO A 250 -16.94 7.63 16.82
CA PRO A 250 -17.42 8.60 17.80
C PRO A 250 -16.66 9.92 17.75
N GLU A 251 -17.26 10.97 18.32
CA GLU A 251 -16.62 12.28 18.45
C GLU A 251 -15.29 12.14 19.21
N GLY A 252 -14.22 12.71 18.67
CA GLY A 252 -12.88 12.66 19.27
C GLY A 252 -12.01 11.48 18.79
N ALA A 253 -12.55 10.54 18.02
CA ALA A 253 -11.75 9.49 17.40
C ALA A 253 -10.78 10.06 16.36
N THR A 254 -9.53 9.56 16.37
CA THR A 254 -8.53 9.82 15.34
C THR A 254 -8.39 8.64 14.38
N VAL A 255 -9.03 7.51 14.66
CA VAL A 255 -9.07 6.33 13.77
C VAL A 255 -10.51 6.03 13.37
N VAL A 256 -10.75 5.97 12.06
CA VAL A 256 -12.05 5.58 11.49
C VAL A 256 -11.86 4.24 10.78
N ASN A 257 -12.53 3.19 11.25
CA ASN A 257 -12.38 1.82 10.75
C ASN A 257 -13.67 1.00 11.02
N PRO A 258 -13.74 -0.28 10.59
CA PRO A 258 -14.90 -1.13 10.86
C PRO A 258 -15.21 -1.35 12.35
N LEU A 259 -14.20 -1.33 13.23
CA LEU A 259 -14.40 -1.46 14.69
C LEU A 259 -15.05 -0.21 15.30
N THR A 260 -14.57 0.99 14.95
CA THR A 260 -15.19 2.24 15.41
C THR A 260 -16.58 2.44 14.80
N THR A 261 -16.83 1.86 13.63
CA THR A 261 -18.17 1.82 13.00
C THR A 261 -19.15 1.01 13.85
N LEU A 262 -18.72 -0.17 14.29
CA LEU A 262 -19.52 -1.01 15.18
C LEU A 262 -19.70 -0.38 16.57
N GLN A 263 -18.66 0.27 17.09
CA GLN A 263 -18.70 1.01 18.36
C GLN A 263 -19.74 2.15 18.29
N GLN A 264 -19.72 2.93 17.22
CA GLN A 264 -20.69 3.99 17.00
C GLN A 264 -22.13 3.46 16.86
N ALA A 265 -22.31 2.28 16.27
CA ALA A 265 -23.63 1.63 16.20
C ALA A 265 -24.15 1.23 17.59
N LEU A 266 -23.30 0.68 18.48
CA LEU A 266 -23.65 0.39 19.88
C LEU A 266 -23.94 1.66 20.69
N ILE A 267 -23.17 2.74 20.48
CA ILE A 267 -23.42 4.04 21.13
C ILE A 267 -24.80 4.58 20.73
N ARG A 268 -25.19 4.45 19.46
CA ARG A 268 -26.54 4.83 18.99
C ARG A 268 -27.66 3.98 19.62
N GLN A 269 -27.34 2.79 20.13
CA GLN A 269 -28.24 1.96 20.93
C GLN A 269 -28.24 2.32 22.43
N GLY A 270 -27.50 3.35 22.84
CA GLY A 270 -27.48 3.90 24.19
C GLY A 270 -26.32 3.44 25.08
N GLN A 271 -25.33 2.74 24.54
CA GLN A 271 -24.12 2.40 25.30
C GLN A 271 -23.18 3.60 25.46
N SER A 272 -22.41 3.65 26.55
CA SER A 272 -21.26 4.56 26.65
C SER A 272 -20.11 4.07 25.77
N VAL A 273 -19.15 4.96 25.48
CA VAL A 273 -17.93 4.64 24.71
C VAL A 273 -17.21 3.43 25.32
N ASP A 274 -16.88 3.49 26.62
CA ASP A 274 -16.17 2.41 27.33
C ASP A 274 -16.94 1.08 27.29
N HIS A 275 -18.26 1.12 27.41
CA HIS A 275 -19.08 -0.09 27.40
C HIS A 275 -19.19 -0.69 26.00
N ALA A 276 -19.27 0.15 24.96
CA ALA A 276 -19.25 -0.29 23.58
C ALA A 276 -17.90 -0.94 23.21
N GLN A 277 -16.79 -0.32 23.61
CA GLN A 277 -15.46 -0.89 23.41
C GLN A 277 -15.31 -2.25 24.14
N ALA A 278 -15.74 -2.33 25.39
CA ALA A 278 -15.71 -3.58 26.16
C ALA A 278 -16.59 -4.69 25.54
N THR A 279 -17.76 -4.33 25.02
CA THR A 279 -18.69 -5.26 24.34
C THR A 279 -18.03 -5.84 23.09
N ILE A 280 -17.44 -5.00 22.23
CA ILE A 280 -16.75 -5.43 21.01
C ILE A 280 -15.53 -6.29 21.35
N ALA A 281 -14.71 -5.84 22.30
CA ALA A 281 -13.52 -6.58 22.68
C ALA A 281 -13.86 -7.98 23.22
N LYS A 282 -14.90 -8.08 24.05
CA LYS A 282 -15.40 -9.38 24.53
C LYS A 282 -15.96 -10.24 23.39
N ALA A 283 -16.78 -9.65 22.51
CA ALA A 283 -17.39 -10.36 21.39
C ALA A 283 -16.34 -10.98 20.46
N PHE A 284 -15.22 -10.30 20.21
CA PHE A 284 -14.16 -10.76 19.31
C PHE A 284 -12.92 -11.33 20.01
N GLY A 285 -12.96 -11.51 21.33
CA GLY A 285 -11.85 -12.09 22.10
C GLY A 285 -10.59 -11.22 22.15
N LEU A 286 -10.73 -9.90 22.04
CA LEU A 286 -9.64 -8.94 22.14
C LEU A 286 -9.33 -8.63 23.61
N SER A 287 -8.04 -8.57 23.97
CA SER A 287 -7.62 -8.22 25.34
C SER A 287 -7.82 -6.73 25.62
N VAL A 288 -8.54 -6.40 26.70
CA VAL A 288 -9.01 -5.03 27.01
C VAL A 288 -8.06 -4.18 27.87
N ALA A 289 -6.93 -4.71 28.33
CA ALA A 289 -6.10 -3.99 29.32
C ALA A 289 -5.53 -2.65 28.80
N THR A 290 -5.46 -2.45 27.47
CA THR A 290 -4.87 -1.27 26.80
C THR A 290 -5.54 -0.94 25.46
N LEU A 291 -6.75 -1.43 25.22
CA LEU A 291 -7.41 -1.34 23.91
C LEU A 291 -8.24 -0.06 23.80
N ASP A 292 -7.90 0.81 22.86
CA ASP A 292 -8.66 2.00 22.51
C ASP A 292 -8.83 2.07 21.00
N PHE A 293 -10.05 1.79 20.52
CA PHE A 293 -10.34 1.78 19.08
C PHE A 293 -10.32 3.17 18.47
N ASP A 294 -10.53 4.21 19.28
CA ASP A 294 -10.67 5.58 18.80
C ASP A 294 -9.31 6.17 18.40
N GLN A 295 -8.21 5.63 18.93
CA GLN A 295 -6.86 6.17 18.77
C GLN A 295 -5.85 5.19 18.18
N ARG A 296 -6.13 3.88 18.18
CA ARG A 296 -5.17 2.85 17.76
C ARG A 296 -5.35 2.44 16.30
N ASP A 297 -4.34 2.71 15.49
CA ASP A 297 -4.24 2.19 14.12
C ASP A 297 -4.03 0.65 14.18
N PRO A 298 -4.96 -0.17 13.63
CA PRO A 298 -4.89 -1.62 13.70
C PRO A 298 -3.76 -2.22 12.83
N LEU A 299 -3.19 -1.46 11.90
CA LEU A 299 -2.14 -1.93 10.99
C LEU A 299 -0.73 -1.54 11.45
N ALA A 300 -0.58 -0.36 12.05
CA ALA A 300 0.72 0.27 12.27
C ALA A 300 1.72 -0.60 13.06
N ALA A 301 1.26 -1.26 14.14
CA ALA A 301 2.16 -2.05 14.97
C ALA A 301 2.57 -3.38 14.32
N ALA A 302 1.78 -3.94 13.41
CA ALA A 302 2.12 -5.19 12.71
C ALA A 302 3.32 -5.01 11.74
N PHE A 303 3.50 -3.81 11.20
CA PHE A 303 4.60 -3.45 10.31
C PHE A 303 5.77 -2.76 11.02
N ASN A 304 5.71 -2.61 12.35
CA ASN A 304 6.76 -1.99 13.14
C ASN A 304 7.66 -3.08 13.76
N ALA A 305 8.90 -3.18 13.27
CA ALA A 305 9.89 -4.13 13.77
C ALA A 305 10.26 -3.90 15.25
N ASP A 306 10.12 -2.66 15.74
CA ASP A 306 10.42 -2.29 17.12
C ASP A 306 9.22 -2.49 18.07
N ALA A 307 8.04 -2.85 17.55
CA ALA A 307 6.88 -3.14 18.38
C ALA A 307 7.05 -4.47 19.14
N SER A 308 6.49 -4.55 20.35
CA SER A 308 6.51 -5.79 21.12
C SER A 308 5.74 -6.91 20.40
N VAL A 309 6.15 -8.17 20.57
CA VAL A 309 5.43 -9.32 19.98
C VAL A 309 3.96 -9.35 20.44
N ALA A 310 3.67 -8.89 21.66
CA ALA A 310 2.31 -8.77 22.15
C ALA A 310 1.52 -7.70 21.39
N ASP A 311 2.13 -6.55 21.09
CA ASP A 311 1.50 -5.47 20.32
C ASP A 311 1.30 -5.83 18.85
N GLN A 312 2.27 -6.53 18.25
CA GLN A 312 2.17 -7.06 16.89
C GLN A 312 1.02 -8.08 16.78
N ARG A 313 0.90 -9.01 17.73
CA ARG A 313 -0.22 -9.96 17.79
C ARG A 313 -1.56 -9.28 17.99
N LEU A 314 -1.61 -8.27 18.86
CA LEU A 314 -2.83 -7.50 19.08
C LEU A 314 -3.26 -6.74 17.82
N ALA A 315 -2.32 -6.17 17.06
CA ALA A 315 -2.60 -5.54 15.77
C ALA A 315 -3.22 -6.53 14.77
N VAL A 316 -2.64 -7.73 14.62
CA VAL A 316 -3.21 -8.80 13.77
C VAL A 316 -4.62 -9.20 14.21
N GLN A 317 -4.87 -9.31 15.52
CA GLN A 317 -6.21 -9.62 16.05
C GLN A 317 -7.23 -8.50 15.80
N MET A 318 -6.83 -7.24 15.99
CA MET A 318 -7.67 -6.08 15.70
C MET A 318 -8.03 -6.00 14.23
N GLN A 319 -7.04 -6.16 13.34
CA GLN A 319 -7.32 -6.19 11.91
C GLN A 319 -8.22 -7.37 11.54
N ALA A 320 -7.94 -8.57 12.05
CA ALA A 320 -8.78 -9.73 11.76
C ALA A 320 -10.25 -9.51 12.17
N ALA A 321 -10.49 -8.84 13.29
CA ALA A 321 -11.84 -8.45 13.70
C ALA A 321 -12.44 -7.41 12.75
N ALA A 322 -11.69 -6.35 12.41
CA ALA A 322 -12.12 -5.33 11.45
C ALA A 322 -12.47 -5.93 10.08
N ALA A 323 -11.62 -6.82 9.55
CA ALA A 323 -11.80 -7.55 8.30
C ALA A 323 -13.08 -8.38 8.27
N LYS A 324 -13.31 -9.17 9.33
CA LYS A 324 -14.51 -10.01 9.43
C LYS A 324 -15.78 -9.16 9.51
N ILE A 325 -15.74 -8.05 10.26
CA ILE A 325 -16.85 -7.09 10.33
C ILE A 325 -17.10 -6.52 8.94
N GLN A 326 -16.08 -5.99 8.27
CA GLN A 326 -16.22 -5.32 7.00
C GLN A 326 -16.73 -6.26 5.90
N ASN A 327 -16.15 -7.45 5.78
CA ASN A 327 -16.59 -8.47 4.82
C ASN A 327 -18.08 -8.81 5.03
N LEU A 328 -18.53 -8.92 6.28
CA LEU A 328 -19.94 -9.14 6.61
C LEU A 328 -20.83 -7.94 6.25
N LEU A 329 -20.41 -6.71 6.56
CA LEU A 329 -21.16 -5.50 6.23
C LEU A 329 -21.32 -5.33 4.72
N VAL A 330 -20.26 -5.51 3.96
CA VAL A 330 -20.26 -5.44 2.49
C VAL A 330 -21.18 -6.52 1.91
N ALA A 331 -20.99 -7.79 2.29
CA ALA A 331 -21.80 -8.89 1.75
C ALA A 331 -23.29 -8.75 2.12
N THR A 332 -23.59 -8.31 3.34
CA THR A 332 -24.98 -8.04 3.78
C THR A 332 -25.58 -6.90 2.98
N SER A 333 -24.84 -5.81 2.80
CA SER A 333 -25.28 -4.66 2.00
C SER A 333 -25.57 -5.08 0.55
N GLN A 334 -24.67 -5.86 -0.07
CA GLN A 334 -24.86 -6.38 -1.43
C GLN A 334 -26.08 -7.30 -1.56
N THR A 335 -26.33 -8.14 -0.54
CA THR A 335 -27.52 -8.98 -0.50
C THR A 335 -28.80 -8.13 -0.44
N LEU A 336 -28.80 -7.09 0.42
CA LEU A 336 -29.95 -6.21 0.59
C LEU A 336 -30.21 -5.35 -0.66
N THR A 337 -29.18 -4.77 -1.28
CA THR A 337 -29.35 -3.97 -2.50
C THR A 337 -29.83 -4.81 -3.68
N GLY A 338 -29.42 -6.08 -3.75
CA GLY A 338 -29.91 -7.02 -4.77
C GLY A 338 -31.34 -7.50 -4.53
N ALA A 339 -31.72 -7.77 -3.28
CA ALA A 339 -33.02 -8.35 -2.93
C ALA A 339 -34.12 -7.31 -2.60
N VAL A 340 -33.74 -6.08 -2.21
CA VAL A 340 -34.66 -5.01 -1.78
C VAL A 340 -34.61 -3.86 -2.79
N ALA A 341 -35.49 -3.93 -3.78
CA ALA A 341 -35.58 -2.92 -4.84
C ALA A 341 -35.70 -1.48 -4.29
N GLY A 342 -34.81 -0.59 -4.77
CA GLY A 342 -34.80 0.84 -4.43
C GLY A 342 -34.05 1.21 -3.15
N LEU A 343 -33.47 0.24 -2.44
CA LEU A 343 -32.63 0.50 -1.26
C LEU A 343 -31.26 1.04 -1.68
N SER A 344 -30.82 2.16 -1.10
CA SER A 344 -29.47 2.70 -1.36
C SER A 344 -28.40 1.86 -0.65
N ALA A 345 -27.19 1.82 -1.22
CA ALA A 345 -26.04 1.15 -0.60
C ALA A 345 -25.74 1.70 0.81
N SER A 346 -25.91 3.02 1.01
CA SER A 346 -25.76 3.69 2.30
C SER A 346 -26.78 3.22 3.35
N ALA A 347 -28.05 3.06 2.96
CA ALA A 347 -29.10 2.57 3.84
C ALA A 347 -28.91 1.08 4.16
N ALA A 348 -28.51 0.29 3.17
CA ALA A 348 -28.18 -1.13 3.34
C ALA A 348 -26.99 -1.34 4.30
N ALA A 349 -25.91 -0.55 4.15
CA ALA A 349 -24.76 -0.58 5.04
C ALA A 349 -25.12 -0.17 6.48
N ALA A 350 -25.93 0.88 6.65
CA ALA A 350 -26.41 1.30 7.97
C ALA A 350 -27.31 0.24 8.63
N ALA A 351 -28.15 -0.44 7.86
CA ALA A 351 -28.99 -1.54 8.35
C ALA A 351 -28.15 -2.75 8.77
N ALA A 352 -27.12 -3.09 8.00
CA ALA A 352 -26.18 -4.17 8.32
C ALA A 352 -25.40 -3.90 9.61
N SER A 353 -24.84 -2.70 9.78
CA SER A 353 -24.07 -2.36 10.99
C SER A 353 -24.96 -2.32 12.24
N LYS A 354 -26.19 -1.81 12.11
CA LYS A 354 -27.17 -1.84 13.19
C LYS A 354 -27.56 -3.26 13.59
N ALA A 355 -27.81 -4.14 12.63
CA ALA A 355 -28.17 -5.53 12.91
C ALA A 355 -27.03 -6.30 13.58
N LEU A 356 -25.78 -6.09 13.15
CA LEU A 356 -24.62 -6.66 13.82
C LEU A 356 -24.49 -6.16 15.27
N ALA A 357 -24.66 -4.86 15.49
CA ALA A 357 -24.65 -4.27 16.83
C ALA A 357 -25.74 -4.85 17.74
N GLU A 358 -26.96 -5.09 17.22
CA GLU A 358 -28.03 -5.76 17.98
C GLU A 358 -27.66 -7.20 18.35
N VAL A 359 -27.08 -7.97 17.42
CA VAL A 359 -26.68 -9.36 17.67
C VAL A 359 -25.60 -9.45 18.76
N ILE A 360 -24.56 -8.62 18.70
CA ILE A 360 -23.49 -8.64 19.72
C ILE A 360 -23.93 -8.00 21.04
N GLY A 361 -24.84 -7.02 21.01
CA GLY A 361 -25.37 -6.37 22.20
C GLY A 361 -26.30 -7.26 23.02
N HIS A 362 -26.98 -8.22 22.37
CA HIS A 362 -27.84 -9.20 23.03
C HIS A 362 -27.09 -10.38 23.66
N ASP A 363 -25.91 -10.71 23.15
CA ASP A 363 -25.08 -11.83 23.60
C ASP A 363 -23.91 -11.37 24.50
N ALA A 364 -24.14 -10.31 25.29
CA ALA A 364 -23.13 -9.60 26.08
C ALA A 364 -22.38 -10.48 27.12
N ASP A 365 -22.80 -11.73 27.30
CA ASP A 365 -22.18 -12.70 28.20
C ASP A 365 -21.18 -13.65 27.52
N GLY A 366 -21.15 -13.75 26.18
CA GLY A 366 -20.35 -14.73 25.40
C GLY A 366 -19.40 -14.15 24.34
N VAL A 367 -18.59 -15.01 23.73
CA VAL A 367 -17.76 -14.69 22.54
C VAL A 367 -18.60 -14.93 21.29
N VAL A 368 -18.68 -13.95 20.40
CA VAL A 368 -19.45 -14.04 19.15
C VAL A 368 -18.52 -14.45 18.01
N SER A 369 -18.81 -15.59 17.39
CA SER A 369 -18.07 -16.05 16.22
C SER A 369 -18.77 -15.64 14.92
N LEU A 370 -18.10 -14.85 14.08
CA LEU A 370 -18.55 -14.56 12.71
C LEU A 370 -18.31 -15.73 11.74
N ALA A 371 -17.84 -16.88 12.24
CA ALA A 371 -17.86 -18.15 11.52
C ALA A 371 -19.12 -18.98 11.83
N ASP A 372 -19.95 -18.56 12.80
CA ASP A 372 -21.20 -19.24 13.12
C ASP A 372 -22.30 -18.82 12.14
N THR A 373 -22.79 -19.80 11.38
CA THR A 373 -23.87 -19.60 10.41
C THR A 373 -25.18 -19.10 11.04
N ALA A 374 -25.45 -19.39 12.31
CA ALA A 374 -26.62 -18.87 13.01
C ALA A 374 -26.50 -17.37 13.27
N VAL A 375 -25.32 -16.92 13.70
CA VAL A 375 -25.00 -15.50 13.89
C VAL A 375 -25.09 -14.75 12.57
N LEU A 376 -24.46 -15.27 11.51
CA LEU A 376 -24.48 -14.65 10.18
C LEU A 376 -25.90 -14.53 9.60
N SER A 377 -26.71 -15.57 9.77
CA SER A 377 -28.12 -15.58 9.35
C SER A 377 -28.95 -14.57 10.16
N ALA A 378 -28.72 -14.46 11.47
CA ALA A 378 -29.38 -13.48 12.33
C ALA A 378 -29.04 -12.04 11.92
N VAL A 379 -27.77 -11.75 11.59
CA VAL A 379 -27.36 -10.43 11.10
C VAL A 379 -28.04 -10.10 9.78
N LEU A 380 -28.03 -11.00 8.79
CA LEU A 380 -28.64 -10.74 7.48
C LEU A 380 -30.16 -10.51 7.58
N THR A 381 -30.86 -11.36 8.32
CA THR A 381 -32.32 -11.25 8.47
C THR A 381 -32.71 -10.04 9.32
N GLY A 382 -31.95 -9.73 10.37
CA GLY A 382 -32.09 -8.50 11.14
C GLY A 382 -31.89 -7.26 10.28
N ALA A 383 -30.86 -7.26 9.42
CA ALA A 383 -30.57 -6.13 8.54
C ALA A 383 -31.69 -5.86 7.54
N ALA A 384 -32.33 -6.91 6.99
CA ALA A 384 -33.51 -6.74 6.14
C ALA A 384 -34.68 -6.06 6.87
N ALA A 385 -34.89 -6.40 8.15
CA ALA A 385 -35.90 -5.75 8.98
C ALA A 385 -35.55 -4.27 9.25
N GLN A 386 -34.29 -3.98 9.58
CA GLN A 386 -33.81 -2.60 9.82
C GLN A 386 -33.87 -1.73 8.56
N ALA A 387 -33.70 -2.33 7.38
CA ALA A 387 -33.84 -1.65 6.09
C ALA A 387 -35.31 -1.36 5.70
N GLY A 388 -36.29 -1.79 6.48
CA GLY A 388 -37.71 -1.59 6.18
C GLY A 388 -38.23 -2.46 5.03
N ALA A 389 -37.65 -3.64 4.80
CA ALA A 389 -38.10 -4.56 3.77
C ALA A 389 -39.56 -5.00 3.98
N SER A 390 -40.33 -5.08 2.89
CA SER A 390 -41.68 -5.66 2.91
C SER A 390 -41.65 -7.15 3.25
N PRO A 391 -42.76 -7.76 3.71
CA PRO A 391 -42.80 -9.20 4.03
C PRO A 391 -42.32 -10.11 2.89
N GLN A 392 -42.61 -9.75 1.65
CA GLN A 392 -42.15 -10.49 0.46
C GLN A 392 -40.64 -10.38 0.26
N GLN A 393 -40.07 -9.20 0.47
CA GLN A 393 -38.63 -8.97 0.38
C GLN A 393 -37.88 -9.65 1.55
N THR A 394 -38.43 -9.62 2.76
CA THR A 394 -37.89 -10.36 3.91
C THR A 394 -37.85 -11.87 3.63
N ALA A 395 -38.91 -12.42 3.02
CA ALA A 395 -38.94 -13.84 2.63
C ALA A 395 -37.89 -14.16 1.55
N ALA A 396 -37.64 -13.26 0.61
CA ALA A 396 -36.59 -13.42 -0.41
C ALA A 396 -35.20 -13.42 0.22
N VAL A 397 -34.90 -12.49 1.13
CA VAL A 397 -33.62 -12.47 1.87
C VAL A 397 -33.45 -13.73 2.71
N ALA A 398 -34.51 -14.18 3.40
CA ALA A 398 -34.47 -15.40 4.21
C ALA A 398 -34.16 -16.66 3.39
N ALA A 399 -34.61 -16.73 2.13
CA ALA A 399 -34.32 -17.86 1.24
C ALA A 399 -32.82 -17.96 0.87
N LEU A 400 -32.09 -16.83 0.89
CA LEU A 400 -30.65 -16.77 0.59
C LEU A 400 -29.79 -17.02 1.83
N ALA A 401 -30.35 -16.87 3.04
CA ALA A 401 -29.60 -16.79 4.28
C ALA A 401 -28.71 -18.00 4.57
N SER A 402 -29.16 -19.22 4.26
CA SER A 402 -28.33 -20.41 4.47
C SER A 402 -27.08 -20.41 3.60
N GLY A 403 -27.22 -20.08 2.30
CA GLY A 403 -26.08 -20.05 1.38
C GLY A 403 -25.13 -18.90 1.69
N PHE A 404 -25.68 -17.72 1.98
CA PHE A 404 -24.94 -16.55 2.43
C PHE A 404 -24.08 -16.89 3.65
N SER A 405 -24.70 -17.49 4.67
CA SER A 405 -24.02 -17.82 5.92
C SER A 405 -22.90 -18.85 5.71
N SER A 406 -23.07 -19.83 4.82
CA SER A 406 -22.01 -20.79 4.50
C SER A 406 -20.80 -20.14 3.82
N ILE A 407 -21.02 -19.23 2.88
CA ILE A 407 -19.95 -18.50 2.20
C ILE A 407 -19.21 -17.60 3.19
N MET A 408 -19.93 -16.78 3.96
CA MET A 408 -19.33 -15.86 4.92
C MET A 408 -18.61 -16.58 6.05
N ALA A 409 -19.14 -17.70 6.55
CA ALA A 409 -18.45 -18.54 7.52
C ALA A 409 -17.10 -19.04 6.98
N GLY A 410 -17.04 -19.44 5.70
CA GLY A 410 -15.80 -19.87 5.05
C GLY A 410 -14.74 -18.76 5.00
N THR A 411 -15.14 -17.51 4.73
CA THR A 411 -14.21 -16.36 4.73
C THR A 411 -13.70 -16.05 6.13
N ALA A 412 -14.57 -16.05 7.14
CA ALA A 412 -14.19 -15.82 8.53
C ALA A 412 -13.24 -16.91 9.06
N GLN A 413 -13.46 -18.17 8.70
CA GLN A 413 -12.58 -19.29 9.06
C GLN A 413 -11.17 -19.18 8.47
N HIS A 414 -11.00 -18.58 7.29
CA HIS A 414 -9.67 -18.32 6.74
C HIS A 414 -8.91 -17.30 7.58
N ILE A 415 -9.58 -16.21 7.98
CA ILE A 415 -9.01 -15.19 8.87
C ILE A 415 -8.67 -15.79 10.24
N ASP A 416 -9.55 -16.62 10.81
CA ASP A 416 -9.31 -17.27 12.10
C ASP A 416 -8.09 -18.20 12.07
N ARG A 417 -7.85 -18.91 10.96
CA ARG A 417 -6.64 -19.73 10.76
C ARG A 417 -5.37 -18.87 10.73
N ILE A 418 -5.40 -17.73 10.04
CA ILE A 418 -4.26 -16.80 9.98
C ILE A 418 -3.92 -16.26 11.37
N VAL A 419 -4.94 -15.87 12.15
CA VAL A 419 -4.75 -15.42 13.54
C VAL A 419 -4.16 -16.53 14.41
N ALA A 420 -4.61 -17.77 14.23
CA ALA A 420 -4.07 -18.93 14.97
C ALA A 420 -2.59 -19.20 14.65
N ASP A 421 -2.21 -19.13 13.36
CA ASP A 421 -0.83 -19.31 12.92
C ASP A 421 0.10 -18.18 13.40
N ASN A 422 -0.39 -16.95 13.49
CA ASN A 422 0.36 -15.84 14.08
C ASN A 422 0.51 -16.00 15.60
N ALA A 423 -0.55 -16.42 16.29
CA ALA A 423 -0.52 -16.66 17.74
C ALA A 423 0.45 -17.79 18.12
N SER A 424 0.54 -18.86 17.30
CA SER A 424 1.48 -19.97 17.50
C SER A 424 2.94 -19.62 17.16
N GLY A 425 3.17 -18.49 16.48
CA GLY A 425 4.49 -18.09 15.98
C GLY A 425 4.90 -18.78 14.68
N SER A 426 4.01 -19.55 14.04
CA SER A 426 4.24 -20.14 12.72
C SER A 426 4.17 -19.10 11.59
N MET A 427 3.65 -17.89 11.86
CA MET A 427 3.53 -16.80 10.90
C MET A 427 3.88 -15.44 11.53
N GLY A 428 4.74 -14.66 10.86
CA GLY A 428 5.04 -13.27 11.22
C GLY A 428 3.82 -12.36 11.13
N ALA A 429 3.83 -11.22 11.84
CA ALA A 429 2.69 -10.29 11.88
C ALA A 429 2.47 -9.58 10.53
N ASP A 430 3.56 -9.26 9.84
CA ASP A 430 3.61 -8.73 8.47
C ASP A 430 2.93 -9.67 7.45
N LEU A 431 3.30 -10.95 7.46
CA LEU A 431 2.72 -11.96 6.56
C LEU A 431 1.27 -12.29 6.94
N ALA A 432 0.94 -12.30 8.23
CA ALA A 432 -0.44 -12.47 8.69
C ALA A 432 -1.32 -11.33 8.18
N GLN A 433 -0.82 -10.09 8.25
CA GLN A 433 -1.51 -8.91 7.78
C GLN A 433 -1.74 -8.94 6.26
N ALA A 434 -0.73 -9.31 5.47
CA ALA A 434 -0.86 -9.48 4.03
C ALA A 434 -1.89 -10.57 3.65
N ARG A 435 -1.94 -11.68 4.39
CA ARG A 435 -2.91 -12.76 4.14
C ARG A 435 -4.33 -12.41 4.58
N ILE A 436 -4.51 -11.65 5.66
CA ILE A 436 -5.84 -11.14 6.03
C ILE A 436 -6.37 -10.26 4.91
N LEU A 437 -5.53 -9.37 4.38
CA LEU A 437 -5.88 -8.52 3.25
C LEU A 437 -6.23 -9.33 2.00
N GLN A 438 -5.50 -10.42 1.74
CA GLN A 438 -5.82 -11.32 0.62
C GLN A 438 -7.22 -11.92 0.72
N VAL A 439 -7.66 -12.27 1.94
CA VAL A 439 -9.03 -12.72 2.19
C VAL A 439 -10.03 -11.58 2.02
N GLU A 440 -9.71 -10.36 2.49
CA GLU A 440 -10.56 -9.16 2.32
C GLU A 440 -10.76 -8.83 0.84
N THR A 441 -9.71 -8.80 0.02
CA THR A 441 -9.83 -8.51 -1.42
C THR A 441 -10.72 -9.54 -2.13
N ALA A 442 -10.58 -10.83 -1.77
CA ALA A 442 -11.41 -11.90 -2.32
C ALA A 442 -12.88 -11.73 -1.90
N ALA A 443 -13.09 -11.40 -0.62
CA ALA A 443 -14.41 -11.22 -0.02
C ALA A 443 -15.15 -9.99 -0.59
N GLN A 444 -14.47 -8.86 -0.71
CA GLN A 444 -15.06 -7.58 -1.15
C GLN A 444 -15.18 -7.48 -2.68
N GLY A 445 -14.36 -8.22 -3.43
CA GLY A 445 -14.46 -8.34 -4.88
C GLY A 445 -15.38 -9.47 -5.32
N LYS A 446 -14.78 -10.65 -5.56
CA LYS A 446 -15.44 -11.79 -6.22
C LYS A 446 -16.62 -12.35 -5.41
N VAL A 447 -16.46 -12.47 -4.08
CA VAL A 447 -17.53 -13.02 -3.22
C VAL A 447 -18.71 -12.06 -3.12
N ALA A 448 -18.46 -10.78 -2.83
CA ALA A 448 -19.51 -9.76 -2.71
C ALA A 448 -20.30 -9.60 -4.02
N GLY A 449 -19.63 -9.61 -5.18
CA GLY A 449 -20.28 -9.57 -6.50
C GLY A 449 -21.18 -10.78 -6.74
N ALA A 450 -20.67 -12.01 -6.49
CA ALA A 450 -21.47 -13.22 -6.67
C ALA A 450 -22.68 -13.29 -5.71
N ILE A 451 -22.55 -12.76 -4.49
CA ILE A 451 -23.66 -12.64 -3.54
C ILE A 451 -24.70 -11.63 -4.05
N HIS A 452 -24.26 -10.50 -4.61
CA HIS A 452 -25.18 -9.53 -5.23
C HIS A 452 -25.98 -10.16 -6.37
N ASP A 453 -25.31 -10.83 -7.30
CA ASP A 453 -25.95 -11.49 -8.45
C ASP A 453 -26.92 -12.61 -8.01
N ALA A 454 -26.55 -13.37 -6.98
CA ALA A 454 -27.43 -14.36 -6.35
C ALA A 454 -28.66 -13.71 -5.71
N ALA A 455 -28.51 -12.52 -5.11
CA ALA A 455 -29.62 -11.79 -4.50
C ALA A 455 -30.58 -11.21 -5.54
N VAL A 456 -30.06 -10.67 -6.64
CA VAL A 456 -30.87 -10.17 -7.77
C VAL A 456 -31.65 -11.31 -8.44
N SER A 457 -31.02 -12.48 -8.61
CA SER A 457 -31.65 -13.65 -9.23
C SER A 457 -32.52 -14.48 -8.28
N GLY A 458 -32.37 -14.29 -6.97
CA GLY A 458 -33.02 -15.09 -5.93
C GLY A 458 -32.48 -16.53 -5.82
N ASN A 459 -31.30 -16.83 -6.38
CA ASN A 459 -30.70 -18.17 -6.36
C ASN A 459 -29.21 -18.12 -5.99
N ILE A 460 -28.89 -18.65 -4.80
CA ILE A 460 -27.52 -18.65 -4.25
C ILE A 460 -26.74 -19.94 -4.47
N THR A 461 -27.35 -20.99 -5.04
CA THR A 461 -26.75 -22.33 -5.12
C THR A 461 -25.42 -22.34 -5.89
N GLN A 462 -25.33 -21.59 -6.99
CA GLN A 462 -24.10 -21.50 -7.78
C GLN A 462 -22.97 -20.81 -6.98
N ALA A 463 -23.28 -19.68 -6.34
CA ALA A 463 -22.31 -18.97 -5.49
C ALA A 463 -21.80 -19.86 -4.35
N VAL A 464 -22.68 -20.63 -3.70
CA VAL A 464 -22.27 -21.59 -2.66
C VAL A 464 -21.30 -22.64 -3.21
N SER A 465 -21.57 -23.21 -4.38
CA SER A 465 -20.70 -24.23 -4.97
C SER A 465 -19.30 -23.71 -5.34
N GLN A 466 -19.18 -22.41 -5.66
CA GLN A 466 -17.93 -21.79 -6.11
C GLN A 466 -17.16 -21.09 -4.98
N LEU A 467 -17.82 -20.74 -3.88
CA LEU A 467 -17.27 -19.86 -2.83
C LEU A 467 -17.37 -20.49 -1.44
N THR A 468 -17.39 -21.82 -1.37
CA THR A 468 -17.24 -22.56 -0.10
C THR A 468 -16.19 -23.66 -0.22
N GLY A 469 -15.75 -24.19 0.92
CA GLY A 469 -14.78 -25.29 0.96
C GLY A 469 -13.46 -24.95 0.25
N GLU A 470 -12.97 -25.90 -0.54
CA GLU A 470 -11.68 -25.80 -1.23
C GLU A 470 -11.68 -24.80 -2.39
N GLN A 471 -12.84 -24.57 -3.01
CA GLN A 471 -12.99 -23.53 -4.06
C GLN A 471 -12.78 -22.13 -3.50
N LEU A 472 -13.26 -21.87 -2.28
CA LEU A 472 -12.97 -20.61 -1.59
C LEU A 472 -11.48 -20.45 -1.30
N ASN A 473 -10.78 -21.53 -0.95
CA ASN A 473 -9.33 -21.50 -0.71
C ASN A 473 -8.56 -21.14 -1.98
N ILE A 474 -8.95 -21.70 -3.13
CA ILE A 474 -8.38 -21.34 -4.43
C ILE A 474 -8.61 -19.86 -4.72
N VAL A 475 -9.86 -19.39 -4.57
CA VAL A 475 -10.21 -17.98 -4.79
C VAL A 475 -9.39 -17.04 -3.91
N VAL A 476 -9.18 -17.38 -2.64
CA VAL A 476 -8.33 -16.58 -1.74
C VAL A 476 -6.87 -16.60 -2.19
N ILE A 477 -6.29 -17.78 -2.45
CA ILE A 477 -4.86 -17.90 -2.79
C ILE A 477 -4.53 -17.22 -4.13
N SER A 478 -5.44 -17.27 -5.11
CA SER A 478 -5.25 -16.63 -6.42
C SER A 478 -5.49 -15.11 -6.39
N THR A 479 -6.01 -14.57 -5.28
CA THR A 479 -6.33 -13.14 -5.19
C THR A 479 -5.07 -12.33 -4.93
N LYS A 480 -4.81 -11.32 -5.77
CA LYS A 480 -3.72 -10.36 -5.57
C LYS A 480 -4.15 -9.23 -4.66
N ILE A 481 -3.20 -8.68 -3.93
CA ILE A 481 -3.38 -7.55 -3.03
C ILE A 481 -2.55 -6.35 -3.47
N GLY A 482 -3.03 -5.16 -3.11
CA GLY A 482 -2.33 -3.89 -3.23
C GLY A 482 -1.41 -3.60 -2.04
N ASP A 483 -0.86 -2.39 -2.06
CA ASP A 483 0.07 -1.90 -1.03
C ASP A 483 -0.66 -1.42 0.23
N VAL A 484 -0.16 -1.81 1.40
CA VAL A 484 -0.70 -1.49 2.74
C VAL A 484 0.36 -0.89 3.68
N VAL A 485 1.52 -0.51 3.15
CA VAL A 485 2.64 -0.06 3.98
C VAL A 485 2.34 1.32 4.59
N PRO A 486 2.47 1.50 5.92
CA PRO A 486 2.42 2.82 6.53
C PRO A 486 3.59 3.67 6.03
N ALA A 487 3.44 5.00 6.00
CA ALA A 487 4.40 5.96 5.43
C ALA A 487 5.88 5.88 5.93
N ASN A 488 6.22 5.00 6.89
CA ASN A 488 7.55 4.83 7.48
C ASN A 488 8.03 3.34 7.65
N GLY A 489 7.40 2.33 7.03
CA GLY A 489 7.77 0.90 7.19
C GLY A 489 8.51 0.30 5.98
N SER A 490 9.52 -0.54 6.23
CA SER A 490 10.42 -1.16 5.23
C SER A 490 9.87 -2.41 4.53
N ASP A 491 10.24 -2.53 3.24
CA ASP A 491 10.23 -3.67 2.31
C ASP A 491 8.91 -4.43 2.08
N GLY A 492 8.29 -4.19 0.91
CA GLY A 492 7.13 -4.90 0.34
C GLY A 492 7.29 -6.41 0.15
N SER A 493 8.32 -7.02 0.72
CA SER A 493 8.64 -8.46 0.69
C SER A 493 7.47 -9.37 1.09
N ALA A 494 6.67 -9.02 2.11
CA ALA A 494 5.51 -9.84 2.50
C ALA A 494 4.38 -9.79 1.46
N ILE A 495 4.20 -8.64 0.80
CA ILE A 495 3.25 -8.45 -0.30
C ILE A 495 3.74 -9.23 -1.52
N ASP A 496 5.03 -9.16 -1.83
CA ASP A 496 5.66 -9.94 -2.91
C ASP A 496 5.60 -11.45 -2.63
N ILE A 497 5.71 -11.89 -1.38
CA ILE A 497 5.54 -13.30 -0.99
C ILE A 497 4.09 -13.77 -1.19
N VAL A 498 3.10 -12.89 -1.03
CA VAL A 498 1.68 -13.25 -1.23
C VAL A 498 1.31 -13.16 -2.72
N ASN A 499 1.72 -12.09 -3.40
CA ASN A 499 1.45 -11.84 -4.83
C ASN A 499 2.32 -12.68 -5.77
N GLY A 500 3.50 -13.13 -5.31
CA GLY A 500 4.46 -13.95 -6.03
C GLY A 500 4.36 -15.45 -5.71
N ARG A 501 3.32 -15.89 -4.99
CA ARG A 501 3.01 -17.33 -4.94
C ARG A 501 2.53 -17.79 -6.30
N PRO A 502 3.08 -18.89 -6.85
CA PRO A 502 2.45 -19.53 -8.00
C PRO A 502 1.01 -19.91 -7.65
N GLU A 503 0.11 -19.85 -8.64
CA GLU A 503 -1.22 -20.45 -8.54
C GLU A 503 -1.09 -21.85 -7.90
N PRO A 504 -1.95 -22.22 -6.93
CA PRO A 504 -1.72 -23.39 -6.11
C PRO A 504 -1.60 -24.64 -6.99
N GLU A 505 -0.54 -25.43 -6.78
CA GLU A 505 -0.50 -26.79 -7.34
C GLU A 505 -1.74 -27.57 -6.88
N PRO A 506 -2.38 -28.37 -7.74
CA PRO A 506 -3.61 -29.06 -7.41
C PRO A 506 -3.38 -30.05 -6.26
N VAL A 507 -3.96 -29.74 -5.10
CA VAL A 507 -4.02 -30.64 -3.96
C VAL A 507 -4.97 -31.79 -4.30
N THR A 508 -4.49 -33.02 -4.13
CA THR A 508 -5.29 -34.24 -4.28
C THR A 508 -6.27 -34.37 -3.12
N VAL A 509 -7.57 -34.34 -3.43
CA VAL A 509 -8.63 -34.66 -2.46
C VAL A 509 -8.71 -36.18 -2.30
N PRO A 510 -8.53 -36.75 -1.10
CA PRO A 510 -8.94 -38.13 -0.85
C PRO A 510 -10.48 -38.17 -0.76
N VAL A 511 -11.14 -38.39 -1.89
CA VAL A 511 -12.54 -38.82 -1.88
C VAL A 511 -12.55 -40.32 -1.62
N ASP A 512 -12.94 -40.70 -0.41
CA ASP A 512 -13.38 -42.05 -0.11
C ASP A 512 -14.68 -42.33 -0.88
N ARG A 513 -14.53 -42.75 -2.15
CA ARG A 513 -15.46 -43.60 -2.89
C ARG A 513 -14.60 -44.50 -3.77
N GLN A 514 -14.70 -45.81 -3.54
CA GLN A 514 -14.02 -46.85 -4.31
C GLN A 514 -14.01 -46.53 -5.81
N ALA A 515 -12.81 -46.43 -6.39
CA ALA A 515 -12.61 -46.42 -7.83
C ALA A 515 -13.33 -47.65 -8.45
N PRO A 516 -14.10 -47.48 -9.55
CA PRO A 516 -14.61 -48.61 -10.30
C PRO A 516 -13.44 -49.46 -10.78
N THR A 517 -13.48 -50.77 -10.52
CA THR A 517 -12.38 -51.70 -10.80
C THR A 517 -12.12 -51.95 -12.30
N ASN A 518 -12.87 -51.32 -13.21
CA ASN A 518 -12.94 -51.64 -14.64
C ASN A 518 -12.54 -50.51 -15.62
N LEU A 519 -12.38 -49.25 -15.18
CA LEU A 519 -11.86 -48.16 -16.02
C LEU A 519 -10.38 -47.86 -15.70
N LYS A 520 -9.52 -47.84 -16.72
CA LYS A 520 -8.15 -47.36 -16.62
C LYS A 520 -7.83 -46.39 -17.77
N VAL A 521 -7.42 -45.17 -17.45
CA VAL A 521 -6.73 -44.29 -18.40
C VAL A 521 -5.30 -44.81 -18.51
N ASN A 522 -4.88 -45.21 -19.71
CA ASN A 522 -3.50 -45.60 -19.96
C ASN A 522 -2.83 -44.42 -20.66
N ASP A 523 -1.77 -43.87 -20.05
CA ASP A 523 -0.88 -42.88 -20.67
C ASP A 523 -0.07 -43.54 -21.80
N LEU A 524 -0.75 -43.79 -22.92
CA LEU A 524 -0.14 -44.17 -24.18
C LEU A 524 0.34 -42.89 -24.88
N VAL A 525 1.58 -42.52 -24.62
CA VAL A 525 2.26 -41.38 -25.25
C VAL A 525 2.40 -41.64 -26.75
N ASP A 526 1.88 -40.73 -27.59
CA ASP A 526 2.70 -40.00 -28.58
C ASP A 526 1.92 -38.91 -29.34
N TYR A 527 2.51 -37.70 -29.45
CA TYR A 527 3.01 -37.09 -30.69
C TYR A 527 3.26 -35.57 -30.51
N SER A 528 4.52 -35.19 -30.24
CA SER A 528 5.11 -33.96 -30.80
C SER A 528 6.60 -34.20 -31.10
N SER A 529 6.87 -34.83 -32.24
CA SER A 529 8.18 -35.33 -32.65
C SER A 529 9.22 -34.25 -33.02
N SER A 530 9.03 -32.98 -32.66
CA SER A 530 9.89 -31.88 -33.12
C SER A 530 10.85 -31.34 -32.06
N TYR A 531 10.46 -31.24 -30.78
CA TYR A 531 11.28 -30.53 -29.80
C TYR A 531 12.50 -31.29 -29.33
N LEU A 532 12.34 -32.48 -28.73
CA LEU A 532 13.49 -33.27 -28.27
C LEU A 532 14.37 -33.68 -29.47
N GLY A 533 13.74 -33.91 -30.63
CA GLY A 533 14.45 -34.11 -31.90
C GLY A 533 15.26 -32.89 -32.36
N ALA A 534 14.74 -31.66 -32.24
CA ALA A 534 15.46 -30.44 -32.61
C ALA A 534 16.51 -30.02 -31.56
N LYS A 535 16.16 -30.11 -30.27
CA LYS A 535 16.99 -29.72 -29.13
C LYS A 535 18.14 -30.70 -28.87
N TYR A 536 17.86 -32.00 -28.95
CA TYR A 536 18.79 -33.07 -28.61
C TYR A 536 19.12 -34.02 -29.76
N GLY A 537 18.60 -33.79 -30.98
CA GLY A 537 18.91 -34.61 -32.15
C GLY A 537 20.39 -34.64 -32.53
N ALA A 538 21.18 -33.65 -32.09
CA ALA A 538 22.64 -33.67 -32.21
C ALA A 538 23.32 -34.60 -31.17
N MET A 539 22.68 -34.87 -30.04
CA MET A 539 23.18 -35.78 -28.99
C MET A 539 22.77 -37.24 -29.24
N VAL A 540 21.67 -37.47 -29.96
CA VAL A 540 21.18 -38.81 -30.32
C VAL A 540 21.72 -39.23 -31.67
N VAL A 541 22.34 -40.41 -31.74
CA VAL A 541 22.88 -40.95 -33.00
C VAL A 541 21.74 -41.29 -33.96
N ALA A 542 21.84 -40.85 -35.21
CA ALA A 542 20.78 -41.09 -36.20
C ALA A 542 20.52 -42.59 -36.46
N GLY A 543 19.24 -42.98 -36.60
CA GLY A 543 18.79 -44.35 -36.89
C GLY A 543 18.59 -45.20 -35.63
N HIS A 544 18.22 -46.48 -35.77
CA HIS A 544 17.91 -47.38 -34.63
C HIS A 544 18.93 -48.48 -34.32
N ASN A 545 20.06 -48.52 -35.03
CA ASN A 545 21.09 -49.54 -34.79
C ASN A 545 21.69 -49.38 -33.38
N LEU A 546 21.91 -50.45 -32.63
CA LEU A 546 22.51 -50.35 -31.29
C LEU A 546 23.81 -49.52 -31.32
N VAL A 547 24.00 -48.66 -30.33
CA VAL A 547 25.20 -47.82 -30.28
C VAL A 547 26.35 -48.64 -29.72
N GLN A 548 27.41 -48.81 -30.51
CA GLN A 548 28.67 -49.40 -30.08
C GLN A 548 29.59 -48.32 -29.54
N THR A 549 30.36 -48.67 -28.52
CA THR A 549 31.30 -47.79 -27.84
C THR A 549 32.64 -47.82 -28.58
N SER A 550 33.38 -46.71 -28.53
CA SER A 550 34.56 -46.47 -29.37
C SER A 550 35.66 -47.52 -29.15
N GLY A 551 35.66 -48.59 -29.93
CA GLY A 551 36.70 -49.63 -29.99
C GLY A 551 36.49 -50.87 -29.10
N GLN A 552 35.36 -51.03 -28.40
CA GLN A 552 35.12 -52.14 -27.46
C GLN A 552 33.76 -52.87 -27.63
N GLY A 553 33.04 -52.67 -28.75
CA GLY A 553 31.72 -53.30 -28.95
C GLY A 553 30.65 -52.63 -28.09
N PHE A 554 29.83 -53.39 -27.36
CA PHE A 554 28.74 -52.84 -26.51
C PHE A 554 29.15 -52.52 -25.06
N GLY A 555 30.46 -52.64 -24.74
CA GLY A 555 30.99 -52.35 -23.42
C GLY A 555 31.33 -53.60 -22.60
N THR A 556 31.21 -53.49 -21.28
CA THR A 556 31.54 -54.56 -20.34
C THR A 556 30.41 -55.58 -20.27
N LEU A 557 30.73 -56.87 -20.40
CA LEU A 557 29.77 -57.95 -20.18
C LEU A 557 29.28 -57.92 -18.73
N LEU A 558 27.97 -57.80 -18.55
CA LEU A 558 27.33 -57.91 -17.24
C LEU A 558 27.41 -59.40 -16.85
N GLY A 559 28.24 -59.72 -15.83
CA GLY A 559 28.70 -61.08 -15.52
C GLY A 559 27.58 -62.13 -15.39
N ALA A 560 27.92 -63.42 -15.48
CA ALA A 560 26.99 -64.56 -15.62
C ALA A 560 25.70 -64.46 -14.77
N LEU A 561 24.66 -63.87 -15.36
CA LEU A 561 23.29 -63.83 -14.85
C LEU A 561 22.60 -65.15 -15.21
N ASP A 562 23.09 -66.29 -14.69
CA ASP A 562 22.50 -67.62 -14.93
C ASP A 562 21.25 -67.89 -14.07
N THR A 563 20.62 -66.84 -13.54
CA THR A 563 19.38 -66.98 -12.77
C THR A 563 18.38 -65.93 -13.20
N ASP A 564 17.28 -66.42 -13.74
CA ASP A 564 15.97 -65.78 -13.86
C ASP A 564 15.71 -64.79 -12.71
N ASP A 565 15.09 -63.64 -13.03
CA ASP A 565 14.70 -62.61 -12.07
C ASP A 565 15.84 -62.03 -11.20
N ASN A 566 17.02 -61.80 -11.78
CA ASN A 566 18.15 -61.19 -11.06
C ASN A 566 18.51 -59.79 -11.60
N SER A 567 19.13 -58.97 -10.75
CA SER A 567 19.63 -57.64 -11.12
C SER A 567 21.01 -57.37 -10.51
N ILE A 568 21.89 -56.69 -11.24
CA ILE A 568 23.25 -56.35 -10.81
C ILE A 568 23.42 -54.83 -10.71
N GLY A 569 23.97 -54.37 -9.60
CA GLY A 569 24.32 -52.95 -9.42
C GLY A 569 25.52 -52.56 -10.30
N ILE A 570 25.42 -51.42 -10.98
CA ILE A 570 26.50 -50.82 -11.77
C ILE A 570 26.93 -49.46 -11.15
N ASP A 571 28.17 -49.07 -11.41
CA ASP A 571 28.68 -47.75 -11.03
C ASP A 571 28.55 -46.77 -12.20
N VAL A 572 27.72 -45.75 -12.03
CA VAL A 572 27.46 -44.71 -13.03
C VAL A 572 28.14 -43.37 -12.73
N SER A 573 28.86 -43.28 -11.61
CA SER A 573 29.41 -42.01 -11.10
C SER A 573 30.41 -41.35 -12.05
N GLY A 574 31.09 -42.15 -12.89
CA GLY A 574 32.00 -41.65 -13.91
C GLY A 574 31.33 -40.80 -15.00
N ALA A 575 30.08 -41.09 -15.34
CA ALA A 575 29.30 -40.28 -16.28
C ALA A 575 28.44 -39.23 -15.54
N PHE A 576 27.96 -39.55 -14.33
CA PHE A 576 27.05 -38.74 -13.52
C PHE A 576 27.68 -38.33 -12.18
N ALA A 577 28.62 -37.38 -12.22
CA ALA A 577 29.40 -36.97 -11.04
C ALA A 577 28.55 -36.41 -9.88
N ASN A 578 27.43 -35.75 -10.20
CA ASN A 578 26.49 -35.19 -9.22
C ASN A 578 25.32 -36.15 -8.90
N GLY A 579 25.40 -37.40 -9.36
CA GLY A 579 24.31 -38.35 -9.35
C GLY A 579 23.23 -38.02 -10.38
N LEU A 580 22.28 -38.94 -10.52
CA LEU A 580 21.09 -38.79 -11.38
C LEU A 580 19.86 -38.61 -10.49
N LYS A 581 19.00 -37.65 -10.80
CA LYS A 581 17.80 -37.39 -10.01
C LYS A 581 16.57 -37.97 -10.70
N LEU A 582 15.89 -38.90 -10.04
CA LEU A 582 14.63 -39.50 -10.52
C LEU A 582 13.64 -39.64 -9.36
N GLY A 583 12.44 -39.11 -9.53
CA GLY A 583 11.51 -38.82 -8.44
C GLY A 583 12.12 -37.82 -7.44
N ALA A 584 11.76 -37.95 -6.17
CA ALA A 584 12.30 -37.11 -5.10
C ALA A 584 13.77 -37.42 -4.73
N THR A 585 14.40 -38.43 -5.33
CA THR A 585 15.69 -38.97 -4.89
C THR A 585 16.79 -38.70 -5.91
N THR A 586 17.94 -38.23 -5.43
CA THR A 586 19.18 -38.19 -6.21
C THR A 586 20.01 -39.43 -5.88
N TYR A 587 20.32 -40.21 -6.90
CA TYR A 587 21.13 -41.42 -6.80
C TYR A 587 22.58 -41.08 -7.13
N ASN A 588 23.43 -41.04 -6.10
CA ASN A 588 24.81 -40.52 -6.15
C ASN A 588 25.86 -41.49 -5.56
N ALA A 589 25.47 -42.67 -5.10
CA ALA A 589 26.37 -43.66 -4.50
C ALA A 589 26.60 -44.89 -5.42
N LEU A 590 27.77 -45.52 -5.23
CA LEU A 590 28.14 -46.80 -5.87
C LEU A 590 27.02 -47.84 -5.64
N SER A 591 26.56 -48.50 -6.70
CA SER A 591 25.52 -49.56 -6.66
C SER A 591 24.08 -49.10 -6.37
N GLN A 592 23.71 -47.86 -6.69
CA GLN A 592 22.31 -47.41 -6.62
C GLN A 592 21.52 -47.57 -7.93
N VAL A 593 22.17 -47.96 -9.03
CA VAL A 593 21.51 -48.27 -10.31
C VAL A 593 21.71 -49.76 -10.58
N PHE A 594 20.62 -50.49 -10.80
CA PHE A 594 20.62 -51.93 -10.98
C PHE A 594 20.12 -52.31 -12.37
N VAL A 595 20.93 -53.05 -13.13
CA VAL A 595 20.54 -53.62 -14.41
C VAL A 595 19.84 -54.97 -14.16
N GLY A 596 18.58 -55.08 -14.55
CA GLY A 596 17.80 -56.32 -14.47
C GLY A 596 17.90 -57.16 -15.74
N VAL A 597 17.93 -58.49 -15.60
CA VAL A 597 17.90 -59.41 -16.75
C VAL A 597 16.67 -59.15 -17.63
N ASN A 598 15.54 -58.89 -16.98
CA ASN A 598 14.21 -58.67 -17.55
C ASN A 598 14.03 -57.28 -18.20
N GLY A 599 15.09 -56.73 -18.81
CA GLY A 599 15.01 -55.59 -19.74
C GLY A 599 14.77 -54.21 -19.10
N TYR A 600 15.24 -54.01 -17.87
CA TYR A 600 15.07 -52.76 -17.12
C TYR A 600 16.29 -52.30 -16.32
N LEU A 601 16.26 -51.04 -15.90
CA LEU A 601 17.06 -50.45 -14.82
C LEU A 601 16.16 -50.10 -13.64
N THR A 602 16.57 -50.43 -12.41
CA THR A 602 15.91 -49.93 -11.18
C THR A 602 16.86 -49.07 -10.35
N PHE A 603 16.29 -48.14 -9.58
CA PHE A 603 17.05 -47.16 -8.81
C PHE A 603 16.83 -47.33 -7.30
N GLY A 604 17.92 -47.23 -6.53
CA GLY A 604 17.95 -47.41 -5.07
C GLY A 604 17.97 -48.86 -4.61
N GLN A 605 17.29 -49.76 -5.31
CA GLN A 605 17.28 -51.20 -5.02
C GLN A 605 17.12 -52.05 -6.29
N GLY A 606 17.71 -53.24 -6.28
CA GLY A 606 17.53 -54.25 -7.31
C GLY A 606 16.15 -54.93 -7.21
N SER A 607 15.66 -55.45 -8.34
CA SER A 607 14.36 -56.10 -8.45
C SER A 607 14.50 -57.54 -8.92
N ARG A 608 13.63 -58.41 -8.39
CA ARG A 608 13.50 -59.83 -8.76
C ARG A 608 12.12 -60.16 -9.31
N VAL A 609 11.45 -59.18 -9.88
CA VAL A 609 10.07 -59.29 -10.34
C VAL A 609 10.07 -59.28 -11.87
N TYR A 610 9.20 -60.08 -12.47
CA TYR A 610 8.88 -60.05 -13.91
C TYR A 610 7.45 -59.55 -14.17
N ALA A 611 7.15 -59.31 -15.44
CA ALA A 611 6.10 -58.48 -16.02
C ALA A 611 4.61 -58.77 -15.70
N ALA A 612 4.27 -59.60 -14.71
CA ALA A 612 2.88 -60.06 -14.50
C ALA A 612 1.85 -58.92 -14.23
N SER A 613 2.30 -57.72 -13.86
CA SER A 613 1.44 -56.54 -13.68
C SER A 613 1.89 -55.30 -14.46
N GLY A 614 2.91 -55.43 -15.34
CA GLY A 614 3.47 -54.33 -16.12
C GLY A 614 4.14 -53.20 -15.31
N ILE A 615 4.62 -52.16 -16.00
CA ILE A 615 5.20 -50.95 -15.39
C ILE A 615 4.18 -50.26 -14.46
N ALA A 616 2.93 -50.14 -14.89
CA ALA A 616 1.85 -49.56 -14.10
C ALA A 616 1.62 -50.27 -12.75
N GLY A 617 1.86 -51.59 -12.69
CA GLY A 617 1.73 -52.40 -11.47
C GLY A 617 2.95 -52.41 -10.56
N TYR A 618 4.07 -51.80 -10.97
CA TYR A 618 5.33 -51.81 -10.24
C TYR A 618 5.38 -50.68 -9.19
N LYS A 619 5.43 -51.05 -7.90
CA LYS A 619 5.30 -50.12 -6.76
C LYS A 619 6.47 -50.17 -5.76
N THR A 620 7.65 -50.55 -6.23
CA THR A 620 8.78 -50.87 -5.35
C THR A 620 9.87 -49.79 -5.38
N SER A 621 10.21 -49.29 -6.56
CA SER A 621 11.24 -48.27 -6.76
C SER A 621 11.11 -47.64 -8.15
N PRO A 622 11.79 -46.53 -8.44
CA PRO A 622 11.84 -46.04 -9.80
C PRO A 622 12.47 -47.07 -10.73
N MET A 623 11.96 -47.15 -11.96
CA MET A 623 12.38 -48.08 -12.99
C MET A 623 12.33 -47.44 -14.37
N ILE A 624 13.28 -47.78 -15.23
CA ILE A 624 13.25 -47.51 -16.68
C ILE A 624 13.33 -48.87 -17.37
N ALA A 625 12.37 -49.21 -18.22
CA ALA A 625 12.28 -50.51 -18.87
C ALA A 625 12.21 -50.36 -20.39
N ALA A 626 13.17 -50.96 -21.10
CA ALA A 626 13.11 -51.09 -22.54
C ALA A 626 12.21 -52.26 -22.96
N GLN A 627 12.19 -53.34 -22.17
CA GLN A 627 11.24 -54.43 -22.33
C GLN A 627 11.10 -55.14 -20.98
N PHE A 628 10.11 -54.77 -20.17
CA PHE A 628 9.83 -55.46 -18.92
C PHE A 628 9.13 -56.79 -19.25
N ASP A 629 9.91 -57.86 -19.34
CA ASP A 629 9.46 -59.21 -19.75
C ASP A 629 10.33 -60.29 -19.11
N ASP A 630 9.91 -61.55 -19.24
CA ASP A 630 10.61 -62.73 -18.75
C ASP A 630 11.73 -63.16 -19.73
N ILE A 631 12.94 -62.58 -19.54
CA ILE A 631 14.09 -62.68 -20.45
C ILE A 631 15.12 -63.69 -19.94
N PHE A 632 15.74 -64.44 -20.87
CA PHE A 632 16.90 -65.28 -20.60
C PHE A 632 18.13 -64.78 -21.38
N ALA A 633 19.13 -64.26 -20.65
CA ALA A 633 20.42 -63.86 -21.20
C ALA A 633 21.52 -64.76 -20.64
N GLY A 634 22.27 -65.45 -21.50
CA GLY A 634 23.35 -66.35 -21.08
C GLY A 634 23.63 -67.52 -22.04
N PRO A 635 24.72 -68.27 -21.78
CA PRO A 635 25.12 -69.41 -22.60
C PRO A 635 24.10 -70.55 -22.49
N GLY A 636 23.74 -71.17 -23.62
CA GLY A 636 22.91 -72.39 -23.62
C GLY A 636 21.62 -72.34 -24.43
N ARG A 637 21.31 -71.21 -25.07
CA ARG A 637 20.21 -71.11 -26.06
C ARG A 637 20.74 -70.59 -27.39
N PRO A 638 20.77 -71.43 -28.44
CA PRO A 638 21.09 -70.97 -29.78
C PRO A 638 19.90 -70.16 -30.30
N ILE A 639 20.09 -68.85 -30.45
CA ILE A 639 19.17 -67.96 -31.14
C ILE A 639 19.93 -67.27 -32.27
N GLY A 640 19.29 -67.10 -33.40
CA GLY A 640 19.83 -66.38 -34.55
C GLY A 640 19.98 -64.90 -34.23
N GLN A 641 20.98 -64.28 -34.85
CA GLN A 641 21.17 -62.83 -34.85
C GLN A 641 19.92 -62.14 -35.38
N SER A 642 19.46 -61.08 -34.71
CA SER A 642 18.33 -60.30 -35.21
C SER A 642 18.60 -59.69 -36.58
N ALA A 643 17.53 -59.40 -37.32
CA ALA A 643 17.62 -58.78 -38.63
C ALA A 643 17.74 -57.25 -38.51
N GLY A 644 18.89 -56.69 -38.88
CA GLY A 644 19.13 -55.24 -38.89
C GLY A 644 20.45 -54.87 -38.23
N GLY A 645 20.84 -53.58 -38.35
CA GLY A 645 21.90 -52.91 -37.60
C GLY A 645 23.23 -53.62 -37.35
N ASN A 646 23.68 -53.58 -36.10
CA ASN A 646 25.01 -54.04 -35.65
C ASN A 646 24.95 -54.94 -34.40
N SER A 647 23.76 -55.46 -34.07
CA SER A 647 23.57 -56.54 -33.10
C SER A 647 24.48 -57.73 -33.42
N THR A 648 24.97 -58.45 -32.41
CA THR A 648 26.02 -59.49 -32.60
C THR A 648 25.57 -60.92 -32.38
N GLY A 649 24.29 -61.15 -32.06
CA GLY A 649 23.76 -62.49 -31.79
C GLY A 649 24.27 -63.09 -30.48
N SER A 650 24.71 -62.26 -29.53
CA SER A 650 25.46 -62.75 -28.37
C SER A 650 24.59 -63.37 -27.26
N ASN A 651 23.30 -63.04 -27.20
CA ASN A 651 22.39 -63.40 -26.11
C ASN A 651 22.93 -62.96 -24.73
N HIS A 652 23.48 -61.75 -24.68
CA HIS A 652 24.12 -61.21 -23.49
C HIS A 652 23.65 -59.79 -23.17
N ILE A 653 23.92 -59.37 -21.93
CA ILE A 653 23.68 -58.01 -21.45
C ILE A 653 25.03 -57.34 -21.26
N TYR A 654 25.19 -56.15 -21.83
CA TYR A 654 26.39 -55.32 -21.71
C TYR A 654 26.04 -53.99 -21.06
N TYR A 655 27.01 -53.37 -20.40
CA TYR A 655 26.90 -51.98 -19.99
C TYR A 655 28.20 -51.21 -20.27
N ASP A 656 28.06 -49.92 -20.52
CA ASP A 656 29.16 -48.98 -20.73
C ASP A 656 28.90 -47.66 -20.00
N VAL A 657 29.96 -47.04 -19.52
CA VAL A 657 29.94 -45.75 -18.83
C VAL A 657 30.93 -44.84 -19.53
N ASP A 658 30.44 -44.08 -20.50
CA ASP A 658 31.22 -43.11 -21.26
C ASP A 658 31.35 -41.83 -20.43
N THR A 659 32.50 -41.70 -19.75
CA THR A 659 32.80 -40.54 -18.90
C THR A 659 33.12 -39.27 -19.68
N VAL A 660 33.42 -39.39 -20.98
CA VAL A 660 33.78 -38.25 -21.84
C VAL A 660 32.54 -37.59 -22.40
N ASN A 661 31.61 -38.40 -22.90
CA ASN A 661 30.34 -37.89 -23.44
C ASN A 661 29.23 -37.85 -22.37
N HIS A 662 29.53 -38.30 -21.15
CA HIS A 662 28.61 -38.39 -20.02
C HIS A 662 27.36 -39.24 -20.30
N ILE A 663 27.58 -40.46 -20.81
CA ILE A 663 26.51 -41.38 -21.20
C ILE A 663 26.68 -42.73 -20.50
N VAL A 664 25.60 -43.27 -19.94
CA VAL A 664 25.53 -44.68 -19.50
C VAL A 664 24.70 -45.44 -20.51
N THR A 665 25.23 -46.52 -21.07
CA THR A 665 24.52 -47.37 -22.04
C THR A 665 24.39 -48.78 -21.50
N VAL A 666 23.20 -49.37 -21.56
CA VAL A 666 22.95 -50.78 -21.22
C VAL A 666 22.28 -51.45 -22.41
N THR A 667 22.85 -52.57 -22.86
CA THR A 667 22.50 -53.25 -24.10
C THR A 667 22.04 -54.67 -23.80
N TRP A 668 20.85 -55.03 -24.28
CA TRP A 668 20.38 -56.40 -24.39
C TRP A 668 20.56 -56.81 -25.85
N ASP A 669 21.64 -57.53 -26.14
CA ASP A 669 22.04 -57.90 -27.50
C ASP A 669 21.48 -59.29 -27.85
N ASP A 670 20.47 -59.31 -28.72
CA ASP A 670 19.78 -60.51 -29.15
C ASP A 670 19.40 -61.42 -27.99
N VAL A 671 18.60 -60.94 -27.04
CA VAL A 671 18.19 -61.73 -25.88
C VAL A 671 17.01 -62.64 -26.17
N ALA A 672 17.02 -63.83 -25.57
CA ALA A 672 16.00 -64.87 -25.76
C ALA A 672 14.86 -64.76 -24.74
N ALA A 673 13.69 -65.29 -25.09
CA ALA A 673 12.60 -65.52 -24.14
C ALA A 673 12.97 -66.64 -23.15
N LEU A 674 12.60 -66.52 -21.86
CA LEU A 674 12.84 -67.58 -20.88
C LEU A 674 12.15 -68.90 -21.24
N ARG A 675 10.97 -68.88 -21.88
CA ARG A 675 10.18 -70.09 -22.18
C ARG A 675 9.65 -70.13 -23.63
N PRO A 676 10.46 -70.57 -24.60
CA PRO A 676 10.11 -70.63 -26.02
C PRO A 676 9.12 -71.75 -26.39
N SER A 677 8.84 -72.68 -25.47
CA SER A 677 7.90 -73.80 -25.69
C SER A 677 6.43 -73.45 -25.49
N TYR A 678 6.10 -72.21 -25.11
CA TYR A 678 4.72 -71.75 -25.10
C TYR A 678 4.32 -71.28 -26.49
N THR A 679 3.42 -72.01 -27.15
CA THR A 679 2.72 -71.52 -28.34
C THR A 679 1.91 -70.28 -27.97
N ASN A 680 2.37 -69.11 -28.43
CA ASN A 680 1.67 -67.84 -28.32
C ASN A 680 0.55 -67.74 -29.39
N ILE A 681 -0.56 -67.09 -29.03
CA ILE A 681 -1.75 -66.76 -29.81
C ILE A 681 -1.45 -66.06 -31.17
N ALA A 682 -0.26 -65.45 -31.34
CA ALA A 682 0.10 -64.61 -32.52
C ALA A 682 1.09 -65.22 -33.55
N GLY A 683 1.69 -66.39 -33.30
CA GLY A 683 2.59 -67.04 -34.30
C GLY A 683 4.00 -66.44 -34.46
N ASN A 684 4.55 -65.82 -33.40
CA ASN A 684 5.84 -65.12 -33.39
C ASN A 684 7.09 -66.02 -33.52
N ASP A 685 8.22 -65.44 -33.96
CA ASP A 685 9.48 -66.12 -34.24
C ASP A 685 10.46 -66.08 -33.04
N TYR A 686 10.52 -67.17 -32.28
CA TYR A 686 11.47 -67.35 -31.17
C TYR A 686 12.88 -67.80 -31.62
N THR A 687 13.12 -67.91 -32.94
CA THR A 687 14.41 -68.33 -33.47
C THR A 687 15.39 -67.17 -33.64
N HIS A 688 14.94 -65.93 -33.46
CA HIS A 688 15.77 -64.72 -33.45
C HIS A 688 15.62 -63.97 -32.11
N GLY A 689 16.67 -63.25 -31.70
CA GLY A 689 16.67 -62.47 -30.46
C GLY A 689 15.95 -61.12 -30.56
N ASN A 690 15.70 -60.49 -29.40
CA ASN A 690 15.37 -59.07 -29.31
C ASN A 690 16.63 -58.25 -29.02
N ALA A 691 16.82 -57.13 -29.72
CA ALA A 691 18.00 -56.30 -29.62
C ALA A 691 17.61 -54.86 -29.28
N PHE A 692 17.95 -54.40 -28.07
CA PHE A 692 17.55 -53.08 -27.56
C PHE A 692 18.52 -52.51 -26.51
N GLN A 693 18.41 -51.20 -26.26
CA GLN A 693 19.27 -50.43 -25.36
C GLN A 693 18.49 -49.45 -24.49
N ILE A 694 19.03 -49.20 -23.30
CA ILE A 694 18.72 -48.03 -22.46
C ILE A 694 19.98 -47.17 -22.39
N ARG A 695 19.87 -45.89 -22.76
CA ARG A 695 20.96 -44.91 -22.71
C ARG A 695 20.53 -43.73 -21.85
N LEU A 696 21.36 -43.36 -20.88
CA LEU A 696 21.15 -42.22 -19.99
C LEU A 696 22.19 -41.15 -20.31
N HIS A 697 21.77 -39.97 -20.76
CA HIS A 697 22.67 -38.86 -21.09
C HIS A 697 22.63 -37.80 -20.02
N TRP A 698 23.76 -37.42 -19.45
CA TRP A 698 23.81 -36.33 -18.48
C TRP A 698 23.54 -34.99 -19.15
N LEU A 699 22.81 -34.13 -18.43
CA LEU A 699 22.58 -32.73 -18.81
C LEU A 699 23.28 -31.77 -17.85
N GLN A 700 22.63 -31.38 -16.75
CA GLN A 700 23.17 -30.49 -15.72
C GLN A 700 22.43 -30.72 -14.39
N ASN A 701 23.01 -30.38 -13.23
CA ASN A 701 22.31 -30.44 -11.93
C ASN A 701 21.59 -31.78 -11.60
N SER A 702 22.17 -32.91 -12.01
CA SER A 702 21.60 -34.26 -11.89
C SER A 702 20.42 -34.57 -12.82
N ASP A 703 20.08 -33.66 -13.74
CA ASP A 703 19.16 -33.87 -14.85
C ASP A 703 19.79 -34.74 -15.94
N PHE A 704 18.95 -35.48 -16.67
CA PHE A 704 19.40 -36.42 -17.69
C PHE A 704 18.35 -36.71 -18.75
N LEU A 705 18.75 -37.29 -19.87
CA LEU A 705 17.84 -37.85 -20.88
C LEU A 705 17.76 -39.36 -20.73
N ILE A 706 16.55 -39.90 -20.85
CA ILE A 706 16.31 -41.34 -21.07
C ILE A 706 16.21 -41.54 -22.58
N GLU A 707 17.06 -42.36 -23.17
CA GLU A 707 16.93 -42.84 -24.55
C GLU A 707 16.71 -44.36 -24.53
N LEU A 708 15.60 -44.84 -25.10
CA LEU A 708 15.40 -46.24 -25.43
C LEU A 708 15.64 -46.43 -26.91
N ARG A 709 16.35 -47.49 -27.27
CA ARG A 709 16.64 -47.82 -28.66
C ARG A 709 16.30 -49.28 -28.95
N TYR A 710 15.61 -49.51 -30.05
CA TYR A 710 15.14 -50.82 -30.51
C TYR A 710 15.68 -51.09 -31.89
N GLU A 711 16.65 -51.99 -31.99
CA GLU A 711 17.14 -52.45 -33.28
C GLU A 711 16.18 -53.47 -33.89
N ASN A 712 15.73 -54.44 -33.09
CA ASN A 712 14.79 -55.47 -33.51
C ASN A 712 13.95 -56.03 -32.33
N MET A 713 12.66 -56.24 -32.59
CA MET A 713 11.71 -56.89 -31.67
C MET A 713 11.02 -58.04 -32.41
N SER A 714 11.47 -59.27 -32.19
CA SER A 714 10.98 -60.49 -32.88
C SER A 714 10.01 -61.31 -32.04
N TRP A 715 10.05 -61.17 -30.72
CA TRP A 715 9.19 -61.89 -29.80
C TRP A 715 8.75 -61.01 -28.62
N ILE A 716 7.62 -61.40 -28.00
CA ILE A 716 7.11 -60.89 -26.72
C ILE A 716 6.54 -62.06 -25.90
N GLY A 717 6.67 -62.02 -24.58
CA GLY A 717 6.12 -63.02 -23.65
C GLY A 717 4.58 -63.03 -23.63
N GLY A 718 3.95 -64.20 -23.45
CA GLY A 718 2.52 -64.36 -23.78
C GLY A 718 1.65 -65.27 -22.90
N ASN A 719 2.01 -65.61 -21.65
CA ASN A 719 1.16 -66.47 -20.79
C ASN A 719 0.81 -65.92 -19.40
N ARG A 720 1.39 -64.79 -18.97
CA ARG A 720 1.12 -64.17 -17.65
C ARG A 720 0.89 -62.64 -17.72
N GLY A 721 0.70 -62.10 -18.92
CA GLY A 721 0.68 -60.67 -19.24
C GLY A 721 1.58 -60.38 -20.45
N LEU A 722 1.24 -59.36 -21.25
CA LEU A 722 2.12 -58.85 -22.31
C LEU A 722 3.15 -57.89 -21.70
N PRO A 723 4.38 -57.82 -22.23
CA PRO A 723 5.41 -56.96 -21.67
C PRO A 723 5.06 -55.48 -21.79
N THR A 724 5.74 -54.65 -21.01
CA THR A 724 5.57 -53.19 -21.00
C THR A 724 6.92 -52.50 -21.14
N ALA A 725 6.96 -51.28 -21.69
CA ALA A 725 8.18 -50.51 -21.84
C ALA A 725 7.92 -49.01 -21.62
N GLY A 726 8.89 -48.31 -21.01
CA GLY A 726 8.73 -46.96 -20.50
C GLY A 726 9.46 -46.74 -19.17
N TRP A 727 8.87 -45.99 -18.26
CA TRP A 727 9.46 -45.67 -16.95
C TRP A 727 8.37 -45.56 -15.86
N THR A 728 8.75 -45.71 -14.59
CA THR A 728 7.89 -45.48 -13.42
C THR A 728 8.69 -44.88 -12.28
N ALA A 729 8.06 -44.04 -11.46
CA ALA A 729 8.61 -43.55 -10.19
C ALA A 729 8.53 -44.59 -9.07
N GLY A 730 7.84 -45.72 -9.29
CA GLY A 730 7.72 -46.81 -8.32
C GLY A 730 6.67 -46.59 -7.23
N ASP A 731 5.78 -45.61 -7.39
CA ASP A 731 4.64 -45.36 -6.50
C ASP A 731 3.32 -45.96 -7.03
N GLY A 732 3.34 -46.50 -8.25
CA GLY A 732 2.16 -47.04 -8.93
C GLY A 732 1.18 -45.98 -9.43
N VAL A 733 1.60 -44.71 -9.47
CA VAL A 733 0.80 -43.57 -9.94
C VAL A 733 1.53 -42.82 -11.04
N ASN A 734 2.83 -42.54 -10.84
CA ASN A 734 3.66 -41.80 -11.78
C ASN A 734 4.45 -42.75 -12.66
N TYR A 735 4.01 -42.95 -13.89
CA TYR A 735 4.70 -43.76 -14.89
C TYR A 735 4.37 -43.27 -16.30
N GLY A 736 5.21 -43.58 -17.28
CA GLY A 736 4.95 -43.33 -18.69
C GLY A 736 5.34 -44.54 -19.51
N GLU A 737 4.46 -44.99 -20.41
CA GLU A 737 4.71 -46.16 -21.28
C GLU A 737 4.78 -45.73 -22.76
N ILE A 738 5.56 -46.47 -23.56
CA ILE A 738 5.62 -46.25 -25.01
C ILE A 738 4.37 -46.76 -25.73
N GLN A 739 4.09 -46.20 -26.90
CA GLN A 739 2.99 -46.64 -27.74
C GLN A 739 3.08 -48.16 -28.02
N GLY A 740 1.99 -48.88 -27.71
CA GLY A 740 1.91 -50.33 -27.89
C GLY A 740 2.40 -51.16 -26.71
N SER A 741 2.92 -50.55 -25.65
CA SER A 741 3.22 -51.20 -24.37
C SER A 741 2.00 -51.99 -23.84
N GLY A 742 2.24 -53.20 -23.32
CA GLY A 742 1.18 -54.09 -22.85
C GLY A 742 0.31 -54.70 -23.96
N THR A 743 0.67 -54.53 -25.23
CA THR A 743 -0.07 -55.05 -26.40
C THR A 743 0.85 -55.76 -27.40
N GLU A 744 0.28 -56.43 -28.40
CA GLU A 744 1.04 -57.06 -29.49
C GLU A 744 1.82 -56.05 -30.35
N ALA A 745 1.47 -54.76 -30.27
CA ALA A 745 2.14 -53.70 -31.03
C ALA A 745 3.59 -53.45 -30.58
N MET A 746 4.02 -53.97 -29.42
CA MET A 746 5.43 -53.93 -29.01
C MET A 746 6.40 -54.59 -30.01
N LEU A 747 5.92 -55.48 -30.89
CA LEU A 747 6.74 -56.03 -31.98
C LEU A 747 7.14 -54.98 -33.03
N ASN A 748 6.49 -53.82 -33.04
CA ASN A 748 6.73 -52.75 -34.02
C ASN A 748 7.61 -51.61 -33.49
N LEU A 749 8.17 -51.71 -32.27
CA LEU A 749 8.88 -50.58 -31.64
C LEU A 749 10.09 -50.09 -32.44
N ALA A 750 10.79 -50.97 -33.16
CA ALA A 750 11.87 -50.61 -34.07
C ALA A 750 11.41 -49.75 -35.27
N LYS A 751 10.10 -49.66 -35.52
CA LYS A 751 9.48 -48.92 -36.64
C LYS A 751 8.70 -47.68 -36.17
N GLN A 752 8.75 -47.36 -34.89
CA GLN A 752 7.98 -46.30 -34.23
C GLN A 752 8.93 -45.40 -33.42
N SER A 753 8.50 -44.18 -33.05
CA SER A 753 9.35 -43.20 -32.34
C SER A 753 8.56 -41.99 -31.83
N ASN A 754 8.97 -41.45 -30.68
CA ASN A 754 8.48 -40.16 -30.14
C ASN A 754 9.35 -38.94 -30.52
N VAL A 755 10.48 -39.15 -31.20
CA VAL A 755 11.40 -38.09 -31.66
C VAL A 755 11.59 -38.09 -33.18
N GLY A 756 10.75 -38.80 -33.91
CA GLY A 756 10.80 -38.87 -35.38
C GLY A 756 11.96 -39.70 -35.93
N GLN A 757 12.62 -40.50 -35.09
CA GLN A 757 13.66 -41.45 -35.49
C GLN A 757 13.20 -42.88 -35.16
N ASN A 758 12.69 -43.61 -36.16
CA ASN A 758 12.20 -44.99 -35.99
C ASN A 758 13.13 -45.78 -35.09
N GLY A 759 12.57 -46.48 -34.10
CA GLY A 759 13.26 -47.30 -33.10
C GLY A 759 13.90 -46.51 -31.95
N VAL A 760 13.74 -45.19 -31.88
CA VAL A 760 14.31 -44.35 -30.81
C VAL A 760 13.22 -43.62 -30.04
N TYR A 761 13.27 -43.72 -28.72
CA TYR A 761 12.37 -43.03 -27.80
C TYR A 761 13.16 -42.22 -26.80
N VAL A 762 12.82 -40.95 -26.57
CA VAL A 762 13.55 -40.06 -25.68
C VAL A 762 12.62 -39.35 -24.71
N TRP A 763 13.03 -39.23 -23.45
CA TRP A 763 12.40 -38.35 -22.46
C TRP A 763 13.46 -37.50 -21.75
N GLU A 764 13.09 -36.27 -21.37
CA GLU A 764 13.92 -35.39 -20.56
C GLU A 764 13.52 -35.56 -19.09
N VAL A 765 14.51 -35.73 -18.21
CA VAL A 765 14.31 -35.79 -16.75
C VAL A 765 14.89 -34.53 -16.13
N LYS A 766 14.03 -33.68 -15.59
CA LYS A 766 14.40 -32.43 -14.91
C LYS A 766 13.96 -32.44 -13.47
N ASN A 767 14.90 -32.16 -12.58
CA ASN A 767 14.67 -32.12 -11.14
C ASN A 767 14.01 -33.39 -10.58
N GLY A 768 14.20 -34.54 -11.23
CA GLY A 768 13.56 -35.80 -10.86
C GLY A 768 12.25 -36.12 -11.58
N VAL A 769 11.70 -35.20 -12.36
CA VAL A 769 10.43 -35.38 -13.08
C VAL A 769 10.72 -35.69 -14.55
N VAL A 770 10.10 -36.74 -15.08
CA VAL A 770 10.21 -37.12 -16.50
C VAL A 770 9.16 -36.36 -17.30
N SER A 771 9.54 -35.71 -18.40
CA SER A 771 8.62 -34.98 -19.28
C SER A 771 7.69 -35.93 -20.04
N GLN A 772 6.38 -35.67 -20.03
CA GLN A 772 5.37 -36.61 -20.57
C GLN A 772 4.59 -36.05 -21.77
N HIS A 773 4.24 -34.75 -21.75
CA HIS A 773 3.53 -34.08 -22.84
C HIS A 773 4.23 -32.75 -23.10
N LEU A 774 4.89 -32.59 -24.24
CA LEU A 774 5.65 -31.38 -24.56
C LEU A 774 4.84 -30.53 -25.56
N MET A 775 4.81 -29.22 -25.35
CA MET A 775 4.15 -28.28 -26.25
C MET A 775 5.02 -27.05 -26.49
N ASP A 776 5.14 -26.64 -27.76
CA ASP A 776 5.75 -25.36 -28.08
C ASP A 776 4.73 -24.25 -27.80
N VAL A 777 5.13 -23.20 -27.09
CA VAL A 777 4.26 -22.04 -26.83
C VAL A 777 3.86 -21.33 -28.11
N ASN A 778 4.61 -21.52 -29.20
CA ASN A 778 4.32 -20.96 -30.52
C ASN A 778 3.45 -21.88 -31.39
N ASP A 779 2.97 -23.01 -30.85
CA ASP A 779 2.17 -23.94 -31.62
C ASP A 779 0.84 -23.33 -32.05
N ALA A 780 0.57 -23.39 -33.35
CA ALA A 780 -0.64 -22.82 -33.92
C ALA A 780 -1.91 -23.48 -33.36
N ALA A 781 -2.96 -22.67 -33.24
CA ALA A 781 -4.30 -23.12 -32.89
C ALA A 781 -4.73 -24.37 -33.67
N GLY A 782 -5.26 -25.36 -32.97
CA GLY A 782 -5.71 -26.64 -33.50
C GLY A 782 -4.61 -27.69 -33.65
N LYS A 783 -3.34 -27.36 -33.37
CA LYS A 783 -2.27 -28.38 -33.33
C LYS A 783 -2.53 -29.35 -32.17
N THR A 784 -2.54 -30.64 -32.46
CA THR A 784 -2.65 -31.69 -31.44
C THR A 784 -1.37 -31.76 -30.60
N VAL A 785 -1.52 -31.75 -29.28
CA VAL A 785 -0.45 -31.89 -28.28
C VAL A 785 -0.26 -33.35 -27.89
N PHE A 786 -1.36 -34.06 -27.59
CA PHE A 786 -1.35 -35.52 -27.36
C PHE A 786 -2.76 -36.13 -27.49
N SER A 787 -2.87 -37.47 -27.49
CA SER A 787 -4.15 -38.18 -27.57
C SER A 787 -4.45 -38.96 -26.29
N LEU A 788 -5.71 -38.94 -25.84
CA LEU A 788 -6.20 -39.71 -24.70
C LEU A 788 -6.58 -41.13 -25.14
N ASN A 789 -6.17 -42.12 -24.35
CA ASN A 789 -6.59 -43.51 -24.48
C ASN A 789 -7.02 -44.05 -23.13
N ALA A 790 -8.07 -44.88 -23.14
CA ALA A 790 -8.56 -45.56 -21.94
C ALA A 790 -9.01 -46.97 -22.32
N THR A 791 -8.88 -47.89 -21.37
CA THR A 791 -9.33 -49.28 -21.52
C THR A 791 -10.47 -49.55 -20.55
N ASP A 792 -11.54 -50.12 -21.07
CA ASP A 792 -12.60 -50.74 -20.29
C ASP A 792 -12.51 -52.26 -20.51
N THR A 793 -12.50 -53.02 -19.43
CA THR A 793 -12.49 -54.49 -19.48
C THR A 793 -13.74 -55.09 -20.14
N THR A 794 -14.76 -54.28 -20.41
CA THR A 794 -15.97 -54.64 -21.14
C THR A 794 -15.73 -54.51 -22.65
N ALA A 795 -15.66 -55.64 -23.36
CA ALA A 795 -15.26 -55.67 -24.77
C ALA A 795 -16.21 -54.88 -25.70
N GLY A 796 -15.67 -53.89 -26.42
CA GLY A 796 -16.32 -53.22 -27.56
C GLY A 796 -17.06 -51.91 -27.27
N GLU A 797 -16.86 -51.29 -26.10
CA GLU A 797 -17.51 -50.02 -25.75
C GLU A 797 -16.80 -48.78 -26.34
N VAL A 798 -17.57 -47.74 -26.66
CA VAL A 798 -17.08 -46.44 -27.13
C VAL A 798 -16.99 -45.50 -25.93
N LEU A 799 -15.79 -45.02 -25.62
CA LEU A 799 -15.51 -44.09 -24.52
C LEU A 799 -15.68 -42.64 -24.98
N SER A 800 -16.05 -41.75 -24.05
CA SER A 800 -16.11 -40.32 -24.27
C SER A 800 -15.03 -39.60 -23.46
N TYR A 801 -14.40 -38.59 -24.06
CA TYR A 801 -13.31 -37.83 -23.49
C TYR A 801 -13.70 -36.35 -23.44
N ALA A 802 -13.51 -35.72 -22.29
CA ALA A 802 -13.72 -34.29 -22.12
C ALA A 802 -12.65 -33.70 -21.21
N LEU A 803 -12.50 -32.38 -21.27
CA LEU A 803 -11.81 -31.63 -20.24
C LEU A 803 -12.76 -31.42 -19.06
N ASP A 804 -12.25 -31.52 -17.84
CA ASP A 804 -13.04 -31.26 -16.64
C ASP A 804 -13.43 -29.78 -16.53
N GLN A 805 -14.44 -29.49 -15.70
CA GLN A 805 -14.86 -28.10 -15.50
C GLN A 805 -13.76 -27.28 -14.81
N GLY A 806 -13.37 -26.18 -15.43
CA GLY A 806 -12.23 -25.35 -14.99
C GLY A 806 -10.88 -25.78 -15.58
N ALA A 807 -10.86 -26.76 -16.48
CA ALA A 807 -9.68 -27.08 -17.27
C ALA A 807 -9.21 -25.84 -18.07
N ASP A 808 -7.90 -25.78 -18.27
CA ASP A 808 -7.26 -24.66 -18.94
C ASP A 808 -7.85 -24.44 -20.35
N SER A 809 -8.51 -23.29 -20.51
CA SER A 809 -9.22 -22.91 -21.74
C SER A 809 -8.30 -22.77 -22.98
N ARG A 810 -6.98 -22.82 -22.78
CA ARG A 810 -5.98 -22.84 -23.84
C ARG A 810 -5.85 -24.20 -24.51
N PHE A 811 -6.54 -25.23 -24.01
CA PHE A 811 -6.60 -26.56 -24.60
C PHE A 811 -8.05 -26.97 -24.90
N THR A 812 -8.22 -27.84 -25.89
CA THR A 812 -9.53 -28.39 -26.25
C THR A 812 -9.41 -29.85 -26.69
N ILE A 813 -10.49 -30.61 -26.54
CA ILE A 813 -10.61 -31.94 -27.16
C ILE A 813 -11.04 -31.77 -28.63
N VAL A 814 -10.27 -32.33 -29.54
CA VAL A 814 -10.56 -32.46 -30.98
C VAL A 814 -10.56 -33.93 -31.37
N ASN A 815 -11.16 -34.26 -32.51
CA ASN A 815 -11.19 -35.62 -33.08
C ASN A 815 -11.68 -36.73 -32.11
N GLY A 816 -12.48 -36.36 -31.10
CA GLY A 816 -13.09 -37.28 -30.14
C GLY A 816 -12.23 -37.69 -28.94
N ASN A 817 -10.89 -37.60 -29.03
CA ASN A 817 -9.99 -37.96 -27.94
C ASN A 817 -8.62 -37.26 -27.96
N GLN A 818 -8.41 -36.21 -28.77
CA GLN A 818 -7.11 -35.54 -28.91
C GLN A 818 -7.11 -34.20 -28.20
N ILE A 819 -6.10 -33.93 -27.39
CA ILE A 819 -5.88 -32.62 -26.77
C ILE A 819 -5.13 -31.74 -27.77
N ALA A 820 -5.69 -30.58 -28.10
CA ALA A 820 -5.11 -29.63 -29.05
C ALA A 820 -5.10 -28.20 -28.49
N VAL A 821 -4.24 -27.35 -29.07
CA VAL A 821 -4.14 -25.92 -28.75
C VAL A 821 -5.42 -25.19 -29.14
N ALA A 822 -5.99 -24.40 -28.24
CA ALA A 822 -7.19 -23.61 -28.52
C ALA A 822 -6.88 -22.35 -29.36
N ALA A 823 -7.91 -21.78 -30.00
CA ALA A 823 -7.77 -20.67 -30.95
C ALA A 823 -7.14 -19.39 -30.38
N ASN A 824 -7.28 -19.16 -29.07
CA ASN A 824 -6.77 -17.96 -28.37
C ASN A 824 -5.74 -18.32 -27.29
N ALA A 825 -5.06 -19.46 -27.46
CA ALA A 825 -4.09 -19.91 -26.49
C ALA A 825 -2.84 -19.00 -26.53
N HIS A 826 -2.51 -18.41 -25.38
CA HIS A 826 -1.27 -17.66 -25.17
C HIS A 826 -0.54 -18.28 -24.00
N PHE A 827 0.75 -18.54 -24.18
CA PHE A 827 1.60 -19.18 -23.18
C PHE A 827 2.82 -18.31 -22.92
N ASP A 828 3.16 -18.14 -21.66
CA ASP A 828 4.28 -17.28 -21.25
C ASP A 828 5.25 -18.05 -20.36
N LEU A 829 6.40 -18.40 -20.93
CA LEU A 829 7.42 -19.19 -20.25
C LEU A 829 8.08 -18.48 -19.06
N THR A 830 7.89 -17.17 -18.91
CA THR A 830 8.36 -16.43 -17.73
C THR A 830 7.48 -16.68 -16.51
N HIS A 831 6.23 -17.12 -16.73
CA HIS A 831 5.24 -17.37 -15.69
C HIS A 831 4.89 -18.86 -15.54
N GLU A 832 5.07 -19.67 -16.58
CA GLU A 832 4.66 -21.09 -16.58
C GLU A 832 5.57 -21.95 -17.46
N SER A 833 6.08 -23.05 -16.91
CA SER A 833 6.83 -24.05 -17.68
C SER A 833 6.08 -25.37 -17.84
N THR A 834 4.90 -25.47 -17.23
CA THR A 834 3.98 -26.62 -17.34
C THR A 834 2.53 -26.17 -17.17
N VAL A 835 1.59 -26.80 -17.88
CA VAL A 835 0.14 -26.69 -17.68
C VAL A 835 -0.40 -28.04 -17.22
N THR A 836 -1.15 -28.05 -16.12
CA THR A 836 -1.90 -29.24 -15.69
C THR A 836 -3.32 -29.17 -16.24
N LEU A 837 -3.71 -30.20 -16.99
CA LEU A 837 -4.97 -30.28 -17.70
C LEU A 837 -5.81 -31.45 -17.15
N PRO A 838 -6.88 -31.18 -16.39
CA PRO A 838 -7.74 -32.23 -15.88
C PRO A 838 -8.65 -32.76 -17.00
N VAL A 839 -8.63 -34.08 -17.20
CA VAL A 839 -9.39 -34.79 -18.22
C VAL A 839 -10.33 -35.79 -17.55
N VAL A 840 -11.52 -35.94 -18.13
CA VAL A 840 -12.51 -36.92 -17.72
C VAL A 840 -12.78 -37.89 -18.87
N VAL A 841 -12.71 -39.18 -18.55
CA VAL A 841 -13.11 -40.26 -19.45
C VAL A 841 -14.36 -40.91 -18.89
N THR A 842 -15.42 -40.94 -19.68
CA THR A 842 -16.72 -41.50 -19.27
C THR A 842 -17.11 -42.67 -20.16
N ASP A 843 -17.47 -43.80 -19.54
CA ASP A 843 -18.02 -44.96 -20.24
C ASP A 843 -19.50 -44.76 -20.60
N LYS A 844 -20.11 -45.74 -21.28
CA LYS A 844 -21.52 -45.67 -21.66
C LYS A 844 -22.48 -45.75 -20.47
N ALA A 845 -22.07 -46.39 -19.38
CA ALA A 845 -22.84 -46.50 -18.15
C ALA A 845 -22.82 -45.20 -17.32
N GLY A 846 -22.01 -44.22 -17.71
CA GLY A 846 -21.84 -42.94 -17.02
C GLY A 846 -20.79 -42.99 -15.91
N ASN A 847 -19.98 -44.03 -15.83
CA ASN A 847 -18.84 -44.07 -14.92
C ASN A 847 -17.74 -43.18 -15.47
N ALA A 848 -17.32 -42.20 -14.66
CA ALA A 848 -16.29 -41.23 -15.02
C ALA A 848 -14.99 -41.51 -14.27
N LEU A 849 -13.87 -41.49 -14.98
CA LEU A 849 -12.52 -41.48 -14.43
C LEU A 849 -11.89 -40.12 -14.72
N HIS A 850 -11.51 -39.42 -13.67
CA HIS A 850 -10.86 -38.12 -13.72
C HIS A 850 -9.36 -38.30 -13.56
N GLN A 851 -8.57 -37.65 -14.41
CA GLN A 851 -7.12 -37.76 -14.43
C GLN A 851 -6.50 -36.40 -14.79
N ASN A 852 -5.40 -36.04 -14.14
CA ASN A 852 -4.64 -34.83 -14.49
C ASN A 852 -3.52 -35.19 -15.46
N MET A 853 -3.45 -34.47 -16.58
CA MET A 853 -2.39 -34.55 -17.58
C MET A 853 -1.45 -33.36 -17.42
N VAL A 854 -0.14 -33.56 -17.39
CA VAL A 854 0.83 -32.45 -17.30
C VAL A 854 1.47 -32.20 -18.66
N ILE A 855 1.32 -30.98 -19.16
CA ILE A 855 1.89 -30.45 -20.41
C ILE A 855 3.06 -29.54 -20.08
N THR A 856 4.28 -29.96 -20.37
CA THR A 856 5.47 -29.13 -20.27
C THR A 856 5.57 -28.18 -21.47
N LEU A 857 5.64 -26.88 -21.19
CA LEU A 857 5.75 -25.81 -22.19
C LEU A 857 7.22 -25.53 -22.51
N PHE A 858 7.51 -25.21 -23.76
CA PHE A 858 8.82 -24.74 -24.21
C PHE A 858 8.67 -23.76 -25.38
N ALA A 859 9.71 -23.03 -25.77
CA ALA A 859 9.74 -22.20 -26.98
C ALA A 859 10.87 -22.65 -27.89
N THR A 860 10.62 -22.72 -29.20
CA THR A 860 11.71 -22.59 -30.18
C THR A 860 12.23 -21.14 -30.19
N PRO A 861 13.54 -20.89 -30.33
CA PRO A 861 14.07 -19.52 -30.37
C PRO A 861 13.43 -18.70 -31.50
N ASP A 862 12.80 -17.57 -31.16
CA ASP A 862 12.35 -16.59 -32.14
C ASP A 862 13.53 -15.77 -32.65
N THR A 863 13.58 -15.57 -33.96
CA THR A 863 14.67 -14.86 -34.66
C THR A 863 14.16 -13.77 -35.59
N THR A 864 12.86 -13.48 -35.59
CA THR A 864 12.25 -12.47 -36.46
C THR A 864 12.22 -11.14 -35.73
N ALA A 865 12.73 -10.07 -36.33
CA ALA A 865 12.69 -8.74 -35.70
C ALA A 865 11.36 -8.02 -35.96
N PRO A 866 10.88 -7.20 -35.01
CA PRO A 866 9.63 -6.45 -35.15
C PRO A 866 9.73 -5.39 -36.24
N THR A 867 8.60 -5.06 -36.88
CA THR A 867 8.50 -4.01 -37.92
C THR A 867 7.35 -3.04 -37.61
N LEU A 868 7.51 -1.75 -37.93
CA LEU A 868 6.46 -0.75 -37.72
C LEU A 868 5.34 -0.91 -38.76
N SER A 869 4.13 -1.22 -38.30
CA SER A 869 2.96 -1.46 -39.15
C SER A 869 2.07 -0.22 -39.32
N ALA A 870 1.97 0.65 -38.31
CA ALA A 870 1.22 1.91 -38.38
C ALA A 870 1.70 2.93 -37.33
N SER A 871 1.33 4.21 -37.51
CA SER A 871 1.52 5.27 -36.51
C SER A 871 0.31 6.22 -36.44
N SER A 872 0.08 6.81 -35.27
CA SER A 872 -0.83 7.92 -35.03
C SER A 872 -0.11 8.99 -34.21
N PRO A 873 0.13 10.20 -34.73
CA PRO A 873 -0.24 10.66 -36.06
C PRO A 873 0.37 9.81 -37.17
N SER A 874 -0.34 9.73 -38.30
CA SER A 874 0.25 9.20 -39.53
C SER A 874 1.33 10.16 -40.02
N SER A 875 2.35 9.64 -40.70
CA SER A 875 3.38 10.49 -41.30
C SER A 875 2.76 11.54 -42.24
N GLY A 876 3.10 12.81 -42.02
CA GLY A 876 2.55 13.97 -42.72
C GLY A 876 1.28 14.59 -42.12
N GLU A 877 0.82 14.16 -40.93
CA GLU A 877 -0.35 14.75 -40.26
C GLU A 877 -0.16 16.26 -40.03
N ALA A 878 -1.16 17.08 -40.37
CA ALA A 878 -1.01 18.53 -40.44
C ALA A 878 -1.52 19.28 -39.19
N SER A 879 -2.29 18.62 -38.32
CA SER A 879 -2.94 19.26 -37.18
C SER A 879 -3.04 18.31 -35.99
N MET A 880 -1.89 17.82 -35.52
CA MET A 880 -1.81 17.05 -34.28
C MET A 880 -2.03 17.97 -33.06
N ALA A 881 -2.80 17.54 -32.07
CA ALA A 881 -2.92 18.27 -30.82
C ALA A 881 -1.56 18.37 -30.11
N VAL A 882 -1.27 19.51 -29.46
CA VAL A 882 0.03 19.75 -28.80
C VAL A 882 0.26 18.83 -27.59
N ASP A 883 -0.81 18.38 -26.96
CA ASP A 883 -0.87 17.38 -25.88
C ASP A 883 -1.16 15.96 -26.41
N GLY A 884 -1.13 15.78 -27.74
CA GLY A 884 -1.46 14.52 -28.38
C GLY A 884 -0.40 13.44 -28.15
N ASN A 885 -0.86 12.20 -27.93
CA ASN A 885 0.04 11.04 -27.87
C ASN A 885 0.54 10.65 -29.27
N ILE A 886 1.78 10.18 -29.34
CA ILE A 886 2.32 9.47 -30.52
C ILE A 886 2.20 7.97 -30.26
N VAL A 887 1.39 7.28 -31.05
CA VAL A 887 1.14 5.83 -30.94
C VAL A 887 1.77 5.13 -32.12
N LEU A 888 2.67 4.18 -31.87
CA LEU A 888 3.31 3.31 -32.85
C LEU A 888 2.71 1.92 -32.74
N THR A 889 2.42 1.26 -33.86
CA THR A 889 1.93 -0.13 -33.91
C THR A 889 2.93 -0.99 -34.68
N PHE A 890 3.26 -2.17 -34.16
CA PHE A 890 4.26 -3.09 -34.71
C PHE A 890 3.64 -4.38 -35.27
N SER A 891 4.44 -5.19 -35.97
CA SER A 891 4.04 -6.49 -36.54
C SER A 891 3.86 -7.59 -35.49
N GLU A 892 4.39 -7.39 -34.29
CA GLU A 892 4.39 -8.32 -33.17
C GLU A 892 4.46 -7.55 -31.84
N ALA A 893 4.37 -8.26 -30.73
CA ALA A 893 4.49 -7.65 -29.41
C ALA A 893 5.91 -7.13 -29.17
N VAL A 894 6.01 -5.92 -28.61
CA VAL A 894 7.30 -5.24 -28.42
C VAL A 894 7.49 -4.78 -26.98
N GLN A 895 8.74 -4.62 -26.58
CA GLN A 895 9.17 -4.11 -25.27
C GLN A 895 10.28 -3.05 -25.41
N ALA A 896 10.60 -2.41 -24.30
CA ALA A 896 11.69 -1.45 -24.20
C ALA A 896 13.04 -2.17 -24.33
N GLY A 897 13.87 -1.72 -25.29
CA GLY A 897 15.28 -2.08 -25.35
C GLY A 897 16.13 -1.05 -24.59
N THR A 898 17.18 -0.52 -25.23
CA THR A 898 18.04 0.51 -24.61
C THR A 898 18.16 1.76 -25.48
N GLY A 899 18.07 2.94 -24.85
CA GLY A 899 18.27 4.23 -25.51
C GLY A 899 17.07 5.17 -25.39
N SER A 900 16.86 6.02 -26.39
CA SER A 900 15.83 7.05 -26.34
C SER A 900 15.14 7.22 -27.69
N ILE A 901 13.87 7.59 -27.63
CA ILE A 901 13.07 8.07 -28.76
C ILE A 901 13.23 9.58 -28.81
N THR A 902 13.57 10.13 -29.97
CA THR A 902 13.84 11.58 -30.11
C THR A 902 12.82 12.22 -31.03
N LEU A 903 12.18 13.30 -30.56
CA LEU A 903 11.35 14.17 -31.38
C LEU A 903 12.18 15.39 -31.78
N VAL A 904 12.36 15.59 -33.09
CA VAL A 904 13.21 16.64 -33.63
C VAL A 904 12.34 17.68 -34.33
N PRO A 905 12.32 18.94 -33.88
CA PRO A 905 11.56 20.00 -34.53
C PRO A 905 12.25 20.51 -35.81
N ASP A 906 11.48 20.77 -36.86
CA ASP A 906 11.95 21.47 -38.07
C ASP A 906 12.19 22.95 -37.74
N GLY A 907 13.46 23.34 -37.54
CA GLY A 907 13.87 24.72 -37.29
C GLY A 907 14.98 24.85 -36.23
N ASN A 908 15.03 26.00 -35.55
CA ASN A 908 16.01 26.26 -34.47
C ASN A 908 15.55 25.77 -33.09
N GLY A 909 14.58 24.85 -33.03
CA GLY A 909 14.08 24.26 -31.77
C GLY A 909 15.04 23.23 -31.19
N SER A 910 14.93 22.94 -29.89
CA SER A 910 15.68 21.85 -29.25
C SER A 910 14.94 20.53 -29.41
N SER A 911 15.67 19.46 -29.75
CA SER A 911 15.11 18.10 -29.80
C SER A 911 14.70 17.62 -28.40
N ILE A 912 13.63 16.83 -28.34
CA ILE A 912 13.09 16.22 -27.12
C ILE A 912 13.52 14.74 -27.13
N ALA A 913 14.43 14.36 -26.23
CA ALA A 913 14.84 12.97 -26.05
C ALA A 913 14.05 12.32 -24.89
N ILE A 914 13.36 11.23 -25.17
CA ILE A 914 12.52 10.49 -24.23
C ILE A 914 13.14 9.12 -24.03
N ALA A 915 13.58 8.81 -22.80
CA ALA A 915 14.12 7.49 -22.48
C ALA A 915 13.02 6.43 -22.68
N VAL A 916 13.38 5.33 -23.35
CA VAL A 916 12.38 4.32 -23.76
C VAL A 916 11.77 3.55 -22.58
N ASP A 917 12.46 3.55 -21.44
CA ASP A 917 12.05 2.96 -20.16
C ASP A 917 11.37 3.96 -19.21
N SER A 918 11.15 5.21 -19.64
CA SER A 918 10.47 6.22 -18.82
C SER A 918 8.96 6.04 -18.80
N SER A 919 8.29 6.65 -17.81
CA SER A 919 6.83 6.66 -17.71
C SER A 919 6.11 7.36 -18.88
N GLN A 920 6.87 8.04 -19.75
CA GLN A 920 6.37 8.69 -20.95
C GLN A 920 6.15 7.71 -22.11
N VAL A 921 6.66 6.47 -22.01
CA VAL A 921 6.55 5.44 -23.03
C VAL A 921 5.83 4.23 -22.44
N VAL A 922 4.68 3.88 -23.00
CA VAL A 922 3.85 2.77 -22.55
C VAL A 922 3.77 1.71 -23.63
N PHE A 923 4.27 0.51 -23.31
CA PHE A 923 4.17 -0.67 -24.15
C PHE A 923 2.89 -1.44 -23.80
N ASN A 924 2.07 -1.73 -24.80
CA ASN A 924 0.85 -2.52 -24.67
C ASN A 924 0.72 -3.48 -25.85
N GLY A 925 1.28 -4.68 -25.69
CA GLY A 925 1.37 -5.69 -26.74
C GLY A 925 2.12 -5.16 -27.96
N HIS A 926 1.40 -4.95 -29.06
CA HIS A 926 1.94 -4.51 -30.35
C HIS A 926 2.03 -2.98 -30.47
N THR A 927 1.61 -2.24 -29.44
CA THR A 927 1.49 -0.78 -29.48
C THR A 927 2.43 -0.11 -28.49
N VAL A 928 3.05 0.99 -28.90
CA VAL A 928 3.91 1.85 -28.08
C VAL A 928 3.32 3.25 -28.08
N THR A 929 2.87 3.72 -26.92
CA THR A 929 2.32 5.07 -26.75
C THR A 929 3.36 5.97 -26.12
N ILE A 930 3.67 7.09 -26.76
CA ILE A 930 4.66 8.08 -26.32
C ILE A 930 3.91 9.38 -25.98
N ASN A 931 4.07 9.83 -24.74
CA ASN A 931 3.48 11.05 -24.20
C ASN A 931 4.57 11.96 -23.58
N PRO A 932 5.01 13.01 -24.30
CA PRO A 932 5.89 14.04 -23.76
C PRO A 932 5.35 14.66 -22.45
N THR A 933 6.20 14.93 -21.45
CA THR A 933 5.77 15.56 -20.18
C THR A 933 5.38 17.03 -20.32
N ALA A 934 5.85 17.68 -21.38
CA ALA A 934 5.47 19.03 -21.75
C ALA A 934 4.82 18.99 -23.14
N ASP A 935 3.78 19.79 -23.31
CA ASP A 935 3.10 19.94 -24.60
C ASP A 935 4.10 20.36 -25.69
N LEU A 936 3.90 19.82 -26.88
CA LEU A 936 4.69 20.16 -28.06
C LEU A 936 4.40 21.61 -28.48
N GLN A 937 5.38 22.26 -29.10
CA GLN A 937 5.20 23.63 -29.55
C GLN A 937 4.14 23.69 -30.65
N ALA A 938 3.17 24.59 -30.52
CA ALA A 938 2.10 24.79 -31.49
C ALA A 938 2.62 25.25 -32.87
N GLY A 939 2.05 24.71 -33.95
CA GLY A 939 2.43 25.06 -35.33
C GLY A 939 3.81 24.59 -35.79
N VAL A 940 4.45 23.65 -35.07
CA VAL A 940 5.79 23.13 -35.37
C VAL A 940 5.69 21.74 -35.99
N THR A 941 6.50 21.49 -37.03
CA THR A 941 6.67 20.14 -37.59
C THR A 941 7.74 19.40 -36.81
N TYR A 942 7.44 18.19 -36.35
CA TYR A 942 8.38 17.28 -35.70
C TYR A 942 8.60 16.04 -36.55
N HIS A 943 9.82 15.49 -36.53
CA HIS A 943 10.09 14.13 -36.98
C HIS A 943 10.59 13.23 -35.84
N VAL A 944 10.26 11.94 -35.92
CA VAL A 944 10.57 10.94 -34.89
C VAL A 944 11.81 10.15 -35.31
N GLU A 945 12.80 10.08 -34.42
CA GLU A 945 14.00 9.25 -34.56
C GLU A 945 14.06 8.18 -33.46
N ILE A 946 14.31 6.94 -33.87
CA ILE A 946 14.42 5.76 -32.99
C ILE A 946 15.67 4.99 -33.39
N GLY A 947 16.61 4.80 -32.46
CA GLY A 947 17.81 4.00 -32.70
C GLY A 947 17.52 2.50 -32.84
N HIS A 948 18.46 1.77 -33.46
CA HIS A 948 18.41 0.30 -33.52
C HIS A 948 18.41 -0.29 -32.10
N GLY A 949 17.45 -1.18 -31.80
CA GLY A 949 17.35 -1.83 -30.49
C GLY A 949 16.88 -0.93 -29.35
N VAL A 950 16.38 0.29 -29.65
CA VAL A 950 15.62 1.09 -28.67
C VAL A 950 14.28 0.41 -28.38
N ILE A 951 13.69 -0.21 -29.40
CA ILE A 951 12.53 -1.10 -29.29
C ILE A 951 12.97 -2.49 -29.76
N GLU A 952 12.51 -3.54 -29.09
CA GLU A 952 12.77 -4.94 -29.43
C GLU A 952 11.51 -5.78 -29.20
N ASP A 953 11.46 -7.00 -29.72
CA ASP A 953 10.40 -7.94 -29.36
C ASP A 953 10.66 -8.59 -27.99
N LEU A 954 9.74 -9.44 -27.53
CA LEU A 954 9.88 -10.18 -26.27
C LEU A 954 10.99 -11.25 -26.31
N ALA A 955 11.51 -11.58 -27.49
CA ALA A 955 12.62 -12.50 -27.70
C ALA A 955 13.97 -11.77 -27.88
N HIS A 956 14.01 -10.45 -27.68
CA HIS A 956 15.15 -9.55 -27.85
C HIS A 956 15.71 -9.46 -29.28
N ASN A 957 14.88 -9.69 -30.33
CA ASN A 957 15.24 -9.27 -31.67
C ASN A 957 14.99 -7.76 -31.82
N ALA A 958 16.04 -7.02 -32.19
CA ALA A 958 16.02 -5.56 -32.22
C ALA A 958 15.23 -4.99 -33.41
N TYR A 959 14.34 -4.01 -33.15
CA TYR A 959 13.78 -3.19 -34.21
C TYR A 959 14.91 -2.41 -34.92
N ALA A 960 14.86 -2.36 -36.25
CA ALA A 960 15.86 -1.67 -37.06
C ALA A 960 15.96 -0.16 -36.78
N GLY A 961 14.91 0.44 -36.21
CA GLY A 961 14.82 1.87 -35.87
C GLY A 961 14.14 2.72 -36.94
N LEU A 962 13.98 4.01 -36.62
CA LEU A 962 13.47 5.06 -37.51
C LEU A 962 14.53 6.17 -37.63
N SER A 963 14.83 6.58 -38.85
CA SER A 963 15.76 7.68 -39.11
C SER A 963 15.33 8.51 -40.30
N GLY A 964 15.68 9.81 -40.27
CA GLY A 964 15.38 10.76 -41.33
C GLY A 964 14.03 11.46 -41.19
N SER A 965 13.97 12.72 -41.65
CA SER A 965 12.85 13.65 -41.40
C SER A 965 11.53 13.33 -42.12
N THR A 966 11.47 12.24 -42.88
CA THR A 966 10.26 11.83 -43.63
C THR A 966 9.75 10.45 -43.22
N ALA A 967 10.48 9.71 -42.38
CA ALA A 967 10.08 8.36 -41.96
C ALA A 967 8.80 8.39 -41.12
N LEU A 968 8.76 9.32 -40.15
CA LEU A 968 7.56 9.67 -39.40
C LEU A 968 7.67 11.14 -39.00
N SER A 969 6.85 11.99 -39.61
CA SER A 969 6.75 13.41 -39.25
C SER A 969 5.30 13.86 -39.11
N PHE A 970 5.06 14.93 -38.38
CA PHE A 970 3.74 15.52 -38.17
C PHE A 970 3.88 17.00 -37.78
N THR A 971 2.84 17.79 -37.98
CA THR A 971 2.75 19.20 -37.61
C THR A 971 1.70 19.37 -36.52
N THR A 972 2.06 20.07 -35.44
CA THR A 972 1.13 20.40 -34.35
C THR A 972 0.15 21.51 -34.75
N ALA A 973 -1.02 21.54 -34.12
CA ALA A 973 -2.01 22.60 -34.30
C ALA A 973 -1.44 23.96 -33.86
N THR A 974 -1.86 25.03 -34.53
CA THR A 974 -1.53 26.43 -34.20
C THR A 974 -2.35 26.93 -33.01
N ASP A 975 -1.74 27.70 -32.12
CA ASP A 975 -2.45 28.39 -31.03
C ASP A 975 -3.16 29.67 -31.52
N THR A 976 -4.42 29.85 -31.12
CA THR A 976 -5.29 30.98 -31.51
C THR A 976 -6.08 31.56 -30.33
N ILE A 977 -5.83 31.10 -29.11
CA ILE A 977 -6.54 31.55 -27.91
C ILE A 977 -5.74 32.71 -27.32
N ALA A 978 -6.43 33.82 -26.99
CA ALA A 978 -5.78 34.97 -26.38
C ALA A 978 -5.77 34.88 -24.84
N PRO A 979 -4.75 35.46 -24.18
CA PRO A 979 -4.66 35.45 -22.72
C PRO A 979 -5.82 36.23 -22.09
N THR A 980 -6.31 35.78 -20.94
CA THR A 980 -7.35 36.44 -20.14
C THR A 980 -6.87 36.74 -18.72
N LEU A 981 -7.37 37.82 -18.10
CA LEU A 981 -7.01 38.18 -16.74
C LEU A 981 -7.71 37.26 -15.73
N ALA A 982 -6.95 36.47 -14.98
CA ALA A 982 -7.45 35.52 -13.99
C ALA A 982 -7.61 36.16 -12.60
N SER A 983 -6.66 37.01 -12.19
CA SER A 983 -6.70 37.74 -10.91
C SER A 983 -5.80 38.98 -10.92
N ALA A 984 -6.02 39.87 -9.94
CA ALA A 984 -5.21 41.07 -9.74
C ALA A 984 -4.95 41.31 -8.24
N ASN A 985 -3.82 41.95 -7.92
CA ASN A 985 -3.51 42.48 -6.61
C ASN A 985 -2.92 43.90 -6.78
N PRO A 986 -3.55 44.97 -6.26
CA PRO A 986 -4.80 44.99 -5.49
C PRO A 986 -5.98 44.35 -6.23
N LEU A 987 -6.89 43.74 -5.46
CA LEU A 987 -8.18 43.28 -6.00
C LEU A 987 -9.01 44.49 -6.42
N ASP A 988 -9.99 44.26 -7.30
CA ASP A 988 -11.00 45.25 -7.63
C ASP A 988 -11.75 45.70 -6.36
N ASP A 989 -12.05 46.99 -6.27
CA ASP A 989 -12.61 47.71 -5.12
C ASP A 989 -11.76 47.63 -3.83
N ALA A 990 -10.49 47.23 -3.89
CA ALA A 990 -9.64 47.18 -2.70
C ALA A 990 -9.46 48.58 -2.06
N THR A 991 -9.51 48.65 -0.73
CA THR A 991 -9.34 49.90 0.02
C THR A 991 -8.11 49.87 0.91
N GLY A 992 -7.47 51.03 1.11
CA GLY A 992 -6.33 51.16 2.01
C GLY A 992 -5.03 50.55 1.46
N VAL A 993 -4.91 50.48 0.13
CA VAL A 993 -3.70 50.00 -0.54
C VAL A 993 -2.52 50.90 -0.20
N ALA A 994 -1.37 50.35 0.18
CA ALA A 994 -0.20 51.15 0.49
C ALA A 994 0.30 51.85 -0.79
N VAL A 995 0.71 53.12 -0.66
CA VAL A 995 1.07 53.98 -1.80
C VAL A 995 2.26 53.47 -2.61
N ASP A 996 3.09 52.62 -2.03
CA ASP A 996 4.27 51.96 -2.62
C ASP A 996 4.00 50.53 -3.11
N SER A 997 2.73 50.09 -3.10
CA SER A 997 2.37 48.73 -3.53
C SER A 997 2.50 48.55 -5.04
N ASN A 998 3.10 47.43 -5.46
CA ASN A 998 3.06 46.99 -6.85
C ASN A 998 1.65 46.53 -7.25
N LEU A 999 1.32 46.70 -8.53
CA LEU A 999 0.15 46.06 -9.15
C LEU A 999 0.59 44.74 -9.80
N VAL A 1000 0.00 43.62 -9.40
CA VAL A 1000 0.30 42.29 -9.91
C VAL A 1000 -0.92 41.73 -10.63
N LEU A 1001 -0.79 41.42 -11.92
CA LEU A 1001 -1.84 40.82 -12.75
C LEU A 1001 -1.46 39.38 -13.08
N THR A 1002 -2.37 38.43 -12.89
CA THR A 1002 -2.16 37.02 -13.25
C THR A 1002 -3.10 36.62 -14.37
N PHE A 1003 -2.58 35.98 -15.42
CA PHE A 1003 -3.28 35.61 -16.64
C PHE A 1003 -3.56 34.10 -16.72
N SER A 1004 -4.46 33.71 -17.62
CA SER A 1004 -4.81 32.31 -17.92
C SER A 1004 -3.66 31.49 -18.50
N GLU A 1005 -2.63 32.16 -19.02
CA GLU A 1005 -1.47 31.54 -19.67
C GLU A 1005 -0.24 32.45 -19.56
N ALA A 1006 0.93 31.94 -19.98
CA ALA A 1006 2.17 32.70 -19.94
C ALA A 1006 2.13 33.88 -20.91
N VAL A 1007 2.59 35.05 -20.46
CA VAL A 1007 2.49 36.30 -21.23
C VAL A 1007 3.83 37.04 -21.29
N HIS A 1008 3.99 37.87 -22.33
CA HIS A 1008 5.11 38.77 -22.53
C HIS A 1008 4.65 40.18 -22.94
N ALA A 1009 5.60 41.13 -22.90
CA ALA A 1009 5.34 42.51 -23.28
C ALA A 1009 5.00 42.63 -24.77
N GLY A 1010 3.92 43.36 -25.06
CA GLY A 1010 3.59 43.86 -26.39
C GLY A 1010 3.98 45.33 -26.59
N ALA A 1011 3.48 45.95 -27.66
CA ALA A 1011 3.79 47.34 -28.01
C ALA A 1011 2.93 48.39 -27.26
N GLY A 1012 1.89 47.95 -26.53
CA GLY A 1012 0.93 48.81 -25.85
C GLY A 1012 1.39 49.38 -24.49
N SER A 1013 0.47 50.07 -23.82
CA SER A 1013 0.67 50.70 -22.51
C SER A 1013 -0.34 50.26 -21.46
N ILE A 1014 0.08 50.30 -20.21
CA ILE A 1014 -0.75 50.14 -19.01
C ILE A 1014 -0.86 51.50 -18.33
N LYS A 1015 -2.06 51.90 -17.90
CA LYS A 1015 -2.33 53.19 -17.27
C LYS A 1015 -2.92 53.01 -15.89
N LEU A 1016 -2.42 53.77 -14.91
CA LEU A 1016 -3.10 53.96 -13.63
C LEU A 1016 -3.71 55.35 -13.62
N VAL A 1017 -5.03 55.43 -13.64
CA VAL A 1017 -5.77 56.69 -13.75
C VAL A 1017 -6.31 57.06 -12.38
N GLN A 1018 -5.90 58.22 -11.87
CA GLN A 1018 -6.42 58.77 -10.62
C GLN A 1018 -7.76 59.48 -10.84
N ASP A 1019 -8.75 59.26 -9.98
CA ASP A 1019 -10.04 59.98 -10.03
C ASP A 1019 -9.83 61.50 -9.93
N GLY A 1020 -10.23 62.23 -10.98
CA GLY A 1020 -10.07 63.68 -11.06
C GLY A 1020 -8.62 64.18 -11.22
N GLY A 1021 -7.66 63.26 -11.42
CA GLY A 1021 -6.23 63.54 -11.56
C GLY A 1021 -5.66 63.17 -12.94
N ALA A 1022 -4.33 63.13 -13.04
CA ALA A 1022 -3.61 62.71 -14.25
C ALA A 1022 -3.41 61.19 -14.27
N ALA A 1023 -3.37 60.60 -15.47
CA ALA A 1023 -3.02 59.19 -15.65
C ALA A 1023 -1.50 58.99 -15.61
N ILE A 1024 -1.07 57.90 -14.98
CA ILE A 1024 0.31 57.40 -15.02
C ILE A 1024 0.39 56.40 -16.17
N ASP A 1025 0.97 56.84 -17.29
CA ASP A 1025 1.17 55.99 -18.47
C ASP A 1025 2.48 55.19 -18.36
N ILE A 1026 2.40 53.86 -18.43
CA ILE A 1026 3.52 52.92 -18.31
C ILE A 1026 3.58 52.07 -19.58
N ALA A 1027 4.68 52.13 -20.33
CA ALA A 1027 4.86 51.24 -21.49
C ALA A 1027 5.04 49.79 -21.02
N ALA A 1028 4.37 48.84 -21.66
CA ALA A 1028 4.44 47.43 -21.25
C ALA A 1028 5.86 46.85 -21.36
N ALA A 1029 6.65 47.31 -22.33
CA ALA A 1029 8.05 46.90 -22.50
C ALA A 1029 9.06 47.71 -21.65
N SER A 1030 8.60 48.50 -20.68
CA SER A 1030 9.48 49.31 -19.81
C SER A 1030 10.04 48.50 -18.63
N GLY A 1031 11.11 49.00 -17.99
CA GLY A 1031 11.67 48.39 -16.79
C GLY A 1031 10.77 48.47 -15.54
N GLN A 1032 9.63 49.16 -15.63
CA GLN A 1032 8.62 49.22 -14.58
C GLN A 1032 7.66 48.02 -14.61
N VAL A 1033 7.71 47.20 -15.66
CA VAL A 1033 6.84 46.04 -15.84
C VAL A 1033 7.71 44.79 -15.96
N VAL A 1034 7.43 43.79 -15.13
CA VAL A 1034 8.16 42.52 -15.09
C VAL A 1034 7.21 41.38 -15.40
N PHE A 1035 7.52 40.63 -16.46
CA PHE A 1035 6.79 39.43 -16.87
C PHE A 1035 7.49 38.20 -16.31
N SER A 1036 6.74 37.32 -15.64
CA SER A 1036 7.22 36.05 -15.09
C SER A 1036 6.14 34.99 -15.23
N GLY A 1037 6.30 34.09 -16.20
CA GLY A 1037 5.27 33.10 -16.54
C GLY A 1037 3.96 33.80 -16.95
N ASN A 1038 2.88 33.50 -16.23
CA ASN A 1038 1.57 34.13 -16.43
C ASN A 1038 1.33 35.38 -15.57
N THR A 1039 2.36 35.88 -14.88
CA THR A 1039 2.23 37.02 -13.95
C THR A 1039 2.96 38.27 -14.47
N VAL A 1040 2.30 39.42 -14.38
CA VAL A 1040 2.80 40.74 -14.76
C VAL A 1040 2.82 41.64 -13.53
N THR A 1041 4.02 42.00 -13.07
CA THR A 1041 4.21 42.92 -11.94
C THR A 1041 4.53 44.31 -12.46
N ILE A 1042 3.76 45.30 -12.04
CA ILE A 1042 3.86 46.70 -12.46
C ILE A 1042 4.21 47.53 -11.24
N ASN A 1043 5.34 48.23 -11.32
CA ASN A 1043 5.82 49.15 -10.30
C ASN A 1043 5.93 50.58 -10.89
N PRO A 1044 4.98 51.48 -10.59
CA PRO A 1044 5.08 52.89 -10.98
C PRO A 1044 6.39 53.55 -10.52
N ALA A 1045 6.94 54.47 -11.30
CA ALA A 1045 8.22 55.10 -10.98
C ALA A 1045 8.18 56.04 -9.76
N ALA A 1046 6.97 56.44 -9.34
CA ALA A 1046 6.72 57.23 -8.15
C ALA A 1046 5.55 56.60 -7.38
N ASP A 1047 5.61 56.72 -6.05
CA ASP A 1047 4.54 56.25 -5.16
C ASP A 1047 3.21 56.94 -5.50
N LEU A 1048 2.12 56.21 -5.30
CA LEU A 1048 0.76 56.68 -5.52
C LEU A 1048 0.37 57.77 -4.52
N VAL A 1049 -0.63 58.59 -4.86
CA VAL A 1049 -1.12 59.63 -3.96
C VAL A 1049 -1.90 58.98 -2.81
N ALA A 1050 -1.62 59.34 -1.56
CA ALA A 1050 -2.33 58.85 -0.38
C ALA A 1050 -3.81 59.32 -0.37
N GLY A 1051 -4.72 58.43 0.04
CA GLY A 1051 -6.16 58.68 0.13
C GLY A 1051 -6.86 58.92 -1.22
N ALA A 1052 -6.30 58.46 -2.33
CA ALA A 1052 -6.81 58.65 -3.68
C ALA A 1052 -7.39 57.35 -4.27
N ASN A 1053 -8.36 57.48 -5.17
CA ASN A 1053 -8.90 56.37 -5.95
C ASN A 1053 -8.17 56.26 -7.28
N TYR A 1054 -7.89 55.03 -7.70
CA TYR A 1054 -7.25 54.69 -8.97
C TYR A 1054 -8.05 53.62 -9.70
N HIS A 1055 -8.09 53.70 -11.04
CA HIS A 1055 -8.47 52.58 -11.90
C HIS A 1055 -7.36 52.23 -12.90
N VAL A 1056 -7.34 50.97 -13.33
CA VAL A 1056 -6.31 50.43 -14.24
C VAL A 1056 -6.89 50.28 -15.63
N GLU A 1057 -6.19 50.80 -16.63
CA GLU A 1057 -6.46 50.55 -18.05
C GLU A 1057 -5.28 49.82 -18.69
N VAL A 1058 -5.55 48.84 -19.54
CA VAL A 1058 -4.53 48.04 -20.25
C VAL A 1058 -4.85 48.09 -21.74
N GLY A 1059 -3.91 48.56 -22.55
CA GLY A 1059 -4.06 48.56 -24.02
C GLY A 1059 -4.15 47.13 -24.58
N GLY A 1060 -4.98 46.93 -25.61
CA GLY A 1060 -5.22 45.61 -26.21
C GLY A 1060 -4.02 44.98 -26.92
N ASP A 1061 -2.88 45.67 -27.00
CA ASP A 1061 -1.60 45.22 -27.54
C ASP A 1061 -0.47 45.30 -26.50
N ALA A 1062 -0.80 45.57 -25.22
CA ALA A 1062 0.18 45.72 -24.15
C ALA A 1062 0.72 44.37 -23.66
N ILE A 1063 -0.11 43.32 -23.70
CA ILE A 1063 0.20 42.00 -23.14
C ILE A 1063 -0.18 40.95 -24.19
N LEU A 1064 0.79 40.11 -24.55
CA LEU A 1064 0.67 39.06 -25.57
C LEU A 1064 1.02 37.70 -24.94
N ASP A 1065 0.48 36.61 -25.47
CA ASP A 1065 0.99 35.26 -25.17
C ASP A 1065 2.22 34.91 -26.04
N ALA A 1066 2.74 33.68 -25.90
CA ALA A 1066 3.87 33.20 -26.70
C ALA A 1066 3.59 33.06 -28.21
N ALA A 1067 2.32 32.89 -28.60
CA ALA A 1067 1.87 32.83 -30.00
C ALA A 1067 1.57 34.22 -30.58
N ASN A 1068 1.74 35.29 -29.79
CA ASN A 1068 1.38 36.66 -30.08
C ASN A 1068 -0.13 36.93 -30.21
N ASN A 1069 -1.00 36.09 -29.64
CA ASN A 1069 -2.38 36.51 -29.44
C ASN A 1069 -2.43 37.55 -28.32
N ALA A 1070 -3.24 38.59 -28.51
CA ALA A 1070 -3.23 39.77 -27.66
C ALA A 1070 -4.35 39.75 -26.62
N PHE A 1071 -4.01 40.06 -25.35
CA PHE A 1071 -5.03 40.29 -24.33
C PHE A 1071 -5.94 41.42 -24.78
N ALA A 1072 -7.26 41.22 -24.69
CA ALA A 1072 -8.25 42.19 -25.15
C ALA A 1072 -8.15 43.58 -24.46
N GLY A 1073 -7.46 43.65 -23.31
CA GLY A 1073 -7.19 44.89 -22.58
C GLY A 1073 -8.28 45.21 -21.54
N ILE A 1074 -8.03 46.28 -20.78
CA ILE A 1074 -8.98 46.87 -19.83
C ILE A 1074 -9.22 48.32 -20.28
N ALA A 1075 -10.46 48.65 -20.63
CA ALA A 1075 -10.80 49.94 -21.25
C ALA A 1075 -11.78 50.80 -20.42
N ASN A 1076 -12.11 50.38 -19.19
CA ASN A 1076 -13.10 51.06 -18.36
C ASN A 1076 -12.64 51.14 -16.90
N ALA A 1077 -13.19 52.10 -16.17
CA ALA A 1077 -12.82 52.42 -14.79
C ALA A 1077 -13.33 51.44 -13.73
N THR A 1078 -14.16 50.46 -14.10
CA THR A 1078 -14.87 49.57 -13.16
C THR A 1078 -14.37 48.13 -13.19
N THR A 1079 -13.47 47.76 -14.11
CA THR A 1079 -12.99 46.37 -14.21
C THR A 1079 -11.85 46.09 -13.24
N LEU A 1080 -11.06 47.11 -12.89
CA LEU A 1080 -10.02 47.01 -11.88
C LEU A 1080 -9.76 48.39 -11.28
N ASN A 1081 -10.25 48.60 -10.07
CA ASN A 1081 -10.11 49.85 -9.33
C ASN A 1081 -9.75 49.62 -7.85
N PHE A 1082 -9.12 50.61 -7.21
CA PHE A 1082 -8.76 50.55 -5.79
C PHE A 1082 -8.56 51.95 -5.19
N SER A 1083 -8.50 52.04 -3.86
CA SER A 1083 -8.16 53.28 -3.13
C SER A 1083 -6.94 53.10 -2.21
N THR A 1084 -6.09 54.13 -2.16
CA THR A 1084 -4.86 54.12 -1.35
C THR A 1084 -5.14 54.53 0.11
N ALA A 1085 -4.26 54.11 1.02
CA ALA A 1085 -4.34 54.47 2.44
C ALA A 1085 -4.23 55.99 2.65
N ALA A 1086 -4.95 56.51 3.66
CA ALA A 1086 -4.89 57.91 4.07
C ALA A 1086 -3.51 58.28 4.64
N ALA A 1087 -3.12 59.56 4.53
CA ALA A 1087 -1.87 60.05 5.12
C ALA A 1087 -1.89 59.92 6.65
N VAL A 1088 -0.76 59.50 7.24
CA VAL A 1088 -0.60 59.39 8.70
C VAL A 1088 -0.43 60.79 9.28
N ASP A 1089 -1.20 61.11 10.32
CA ASP A 1089 -1.06 62.34 11.07
C ASP A 1089 0.23 62.33 11.90
N THR A 1090 1.09 63.32 11.67
CA THR A 1090 2.41 63.47 12.30
C THR A 1090 2.58 64.83 12.96
N THR A 1091 1.53 65.66 12.98
CA THR A 1091 1.57 66.97 13.59
C THR A 1091 1.32 66.84 15.09
N PRO A 1092 2.22 67.33 15.97
CA PRO A 1092 1.95 67.37 17.39
C PRO A 1092 0.99 68.49 17.76
N PRO A 1093 0.19 68.33 18.84
CA PRO A 1093 -0.74 69.35 19.30
C PRO A 1093 0.00 70.61 19.70
N SER A 1094 -0.62 71.78 19.51
CA SER A 1094 -0.09 73.09 19.90
C SER A 1094 -1.05 73.84 20.83
N MET A 1095 -0.51 74.54 21.83
CA MET A 1095 -1.34 75.29 22.78
C MET A 1095 -1.80 76.61 22.16
N MET A 1096 -3.11 76.83 22.10
CA MET A 1096 -3.72 78.06 21.59
C MET A 1096 -3.90 79.13 22.66
N ALA A 1097 -4.38 78.75 23.84
CA ALA A 1097 -4.72 79.67 24.91
C ALA A 1097 -4.77 78.96 26.27
N ALA A 1098 -4.63 79.70 27.36
CA ALA A 1098 -4.97 79.20 28.67
C ALA A 1098 -5.59 80.30 29.54
N ILE A 1099 -6.61 79.93 30.30
CA ILE A 1099 -7.46 80.82 31.08
C ILE A 1099 -7.50 80.28 32.51
N SER A 1100 -7.18 81.15 33.46
CA SER A 1100 -7.35 80.87 34.88
C SER A 1100 -8.62 81.54 35.42
N SER A 1101 -9.26 80.89 36.39
CA SER A 1101 -10.40 81.45 37.13
C SER A 1101 -10.22 81.18 38.61
N ILE A 1102 -10.50 82.18 39.43
CA ILE A 1102 -10.38 82.14 40.89
C ILE A 1102 -11.72 82.54 41.48
N ASP A 1103 -12.35 81.66 42.25
CA ASP A 1103 -13.55 81.97 43.01
C ASP A 1103 -13.18 82.26 44.47
N ARG A 1104 -13.49 83.47 44.94
CA ARG A 1104 -13.18 83.97 46.29
C ARG A 1104 -14.33 83.84 47.27
N THR A 1105 -15.44 83.23 46.86
CA THR A 1105 -16.66 83.16 47.69
C THR A 1105 -16.68 81.98 48.67
N ASN A 1106 -15.72 81.06 48.57
CA ASN A 1106 -15.59 79.87 49.44
C ASN A 1106 -14.50 80.02 50.51
N ALA A 1107 -14.66 79.33 51.65
CA ALA A 1107 -13.71 79.35 52.77
C ALA A 1107 -12.31 78.76 52.43
N VAL A 1108 -12.20 78.06 51.30
CA VAL A 1108 -10.95 77.66 50.64
C VAL A 1108 -11.03 78.19 49.20
N PRO A 1109 -10.08 79.02 48.73
CA PRO A 1109 -10.09 79.52 47.36
C PRO A 1109 -9.97 78.36 46.37
N THR A 1110 -10.88 78.24 45.41
CA THR A 1110 -10.75 77.26 44.32
C THR A 1110 -10.13 77.94 43.11
N ALA A 1111 -8.98 77.44 42.64
CA ALA A 1111 -8.32 77.89 41.42
C ALA A 1111 -8.42 76.80 40.34
N ASN A 1112 -8.93 77.16 39.17
CA ASN A 1112 -9.00 76.27 38.02
C ASN A 1112 -8.23 76.87 36.84
N VAL A 1113 -7.44 76.05 36.15
CA VAL A 1113 -6.74 76.40 34.91
C VAL A 1113 -7.34 75.60 33.76
N LYS A 1114 -7.73 76.27 32.68
CA LYS A 1114 -8.11 75.63 31.41
C LYS A 1114 -7.09 75.97 30.33
N VAL A 1115 -6.63 74.96 29.61
CA VAL A 1115 -5.69 75.07 28.49
C VAL A 1115 -6.38 74.55 27.23
N TYR A 1116 -6.31 75.31 26.14
CA TYR A 1116 -6.89 74.99 24.84
C TYR A 1116 -5.78 74.66 23.85
N PHE A 1117 -5.98 73.60 23.08
CA PHE A 1117 -5.10 73.14 22.01
C PHE A 1117 -5.79 73.33 20.65
N ASP A 1118 -5.01 73.30 19.57
CA ASP A 1118 -5.50 73.39 18.19
C ASP A 1118 -6.09 72.08 17.67
N GLU A 1119 -5.94 70.99 18.42
CA GLU A 1119 -6.51 69.67 18.16
C GLU A 1119 -6.94 68.95 19.46
N ASP A 1120 -7.64 67.82 19.32
CA ASP A 1120 -8.09 66.99 20.45
C ASP A 1120 -6.90 66.36 21.19
N VAL A 1121 -6.87 66.51 22.51
CA VAL A 1121 -5.76 66.06 23.35
C VAL A 1121 -6.19 65.09 24.44
N LYS A 1122 -5.25 64.24 24.86
CA LYS A 1122 -5.41 63.31 25.99
C LYS A 1122 -4.17 63.31 26.89
N ALA A 1123 -4.30 62.68 28.05
CA ALA A 1123 -3.20 62.52 28.99
C ALA A 1123 -2.07 61.67 28.37
N GLY A 1124 -0.84 62.20 28.42
CA GLY A 1124 0.37 61.44 28.15
C GLY A 1124 0.96 60.87 29.45
N SER A 1125 2.24 61.14 29.69
CA SER A 1125 2.94 60.72 30.91
C SER A 1125 3.78 61.85 31.50
N GLY A 1126 3.60 62.15 32.78
CA GLY A 1126 4.43 63.11 33.52
C GLY A 1126 3.62 64.02 34.45
N ASN A 1127 4.29 65.04 34.96
CA ASN A 1127 3.75 65.97 35.94
C ASN A 1127 3.65 67.39 35.38
N ILE A 1128 2.69 68.14 35.90
CA ILE A 1128 2.51 69.56 35.74
C ILE A 1128 2.99 70.22 37.03
N GLU A 1129 4.00 71.08 36.94
CA GLU A 1129 4.62 71.73 38.10
C GLU A 1129 4.19 73.19 38.19
N PHE A 1130 3.77 73.62 39.39
CA PHE A 1130 3.35 74.99 39.67
C PHE A 1130 4.32 75.64 40.64
N TYR A 1131 4.80 76.82 40.28
CA TYR A 1131 5.75 77.62 41.05
C TYR A 1131 5.11 78.96 41.43
N TYR A 1132 5.47 79.55 42.56
CA TYR A 1132 5.20 80.98 42.82
C TYR A 1132 6.49 81.81 42.70
N ASP A 1133 6.37 83.01 42.14
CA ASP A 1133 7.46 83.98 42.02
C ASP A 1133 7.37 85.05 43.12
N THR A 1134 8.43 85.17 43.93
CA THR A 1134 8.56 86.21 44.98
C THR A 1134 9.29 87.47 44.52
N GLY A 1135 9.65 87.56 43.24
CA GLY A 1135 10.53 88.60 42.68
C GLY A 1135 12.02 88.39 42.98
N SER A 1136 12.38 87.38 43.77
CA SER A 1136 13.77 86.97 44.05
C SER A 1136 14.11 85.57 43.52
N GLY A 1137 13.15 84.85 42.94
CA GLY A 1137 13.29 83.49 42.43
C GLY A 1137 11.96 82.72 42.42
N LEU A 1138 11.91 81.63 41.62
CA LEU A 1138 10.77 80.71 41.56
C LEU A 1138 10.87 79.66 42.66
N HIS A 1139 9.77 79.43 43.38
CA HIS A 1139 9.64 78.38 44.39
C HIS A 1139 8.55 77.39 43.98
N LEU A 1140 8.86 76.09 43.97
CA LEU A 1140 7.91 75.03 43.63
C LEU A 1140 6.84 74.92 44.73
N GLU A 1141 5.57 75.04 44.34
CA GLU A 1141 4.42 75.00 45.24
C GLU A 1141 3.66 73.68 45.14
N ALA A 1142 3.42 73.20 43.92
CA ALA A 1142 2.64 71.98 43.68
C ALA A 1142 3.12 71.20 42.46
N THR A 1143 2.90 69.88 42.51
CA THR A 1143 3.18 68.96 41.40
C THR A 1143 1.94 68.09 41.18
N VAL A 1144 1.29 68.24 40.03
CA VAL A 1144 0.05 67.53 39.67
C VAL A 1144 0.35 66.55 38.55
N ALA A 1145 0.15 65.26 38.77
CA ALA A 1145 0.29 64.27 37.70
C ALA A 1145 -0.83 64.45 36.66
N VAL A 1146 -0.50 64.40 35.37
CA VAL A 1146 -1.47 64.66 34.28
C VAL A 1146 -2.61 63.63 34.20
N ASN A 1147 -2.40 62.46 34.81
CA ASN A 1147 -3.38 61.38 34.93
C ASN A 1147 -4.09 61.35 36.29
N SER A 1148 -3.90 62.37 37.14
CA SER A 1148 -4.59 62.47 38.42
C SER A 1148 -6.05 62.91 38.24
N SER A 1149 -6.87 62.70 39.28
CA SER A 1149 -8.27 63.17 39.30
C SER A 1149 -8.42 64.69 39.28
N ALA A 1150 -7.32 65.44 39.44
CA ALA A 1150 -7.29 66.89 39.34
C ALA A 1150 -7.25 67.38 37.88
N VAL A 1151 -6.96 66.51 36.90
CA VAL A 1151 -6.86 66.85 35.49
C VAL A 1151 -7.96 66.15 34.69
N SER A 1152 -8.61 66.88 33.78
CA SER A 1152 -9.63 66.35 32.87
C SER A 1152 -9.43 66.89 31.46
N PHE A 1153 -9.73 66.06 30.47
CA PHE A 1153 -9.65 66.40 29.04
C PHE A 1153 -11.05 66.34 28.43
N ASP A 1154 -11.39 67.36 27.64
CA ASP A 1154 -12.66 67.49 26.91
C ASP A 1154 -12.35 68.05 25.52
N GLY A 1155 -12.20 67.13 24.56
CA GLY A 1155 -11.73 67.42 23.21
C GLY A 1155 -10.40 68.19 23.19
N HIS A 1156 -10.43 69.39 22.64
CA HIS A 1156 -9.26 70.27 22.53
C HIS A 1156 -8.90 71.00 23.84
N THR A 1157 -9.56 70.67 24.96
CA THR A 1157 -9.39 71.39 26.24
C THR A 1157 -8.86 70.49 27.34
N MET A 1158 -7.83 70.94 28.06
CA MET A 1158 -7.38 70.37 29.33
C MET A 1158 -7.79 71.29 30.50
N LYS A 1159 -8.40 70.74 31.54
CA LYS A 1159 -8.75 71.46 32.77
C LYS A 1159 -7.99 70.88 33.96
N ILE A 1160 -7.42 71.75 34.79
CA ILE A 1160 -6.67 71.43 36.02
C ILE A 1160 -7.37 72.10 37.20
N ASP A 1161 -7.75 71.32 38.21
CA ASP A 1161 -8.34 71.77 39.47
C ASP A 1161 -7.28 71.80 40.58
N LEU A 1162 -7.04 72.98 41.14
CA LEU A 1162 -5.96 73.23 42.12
C LEU A 1162 -6.49 73.48 43.54
N ALA A 1163 -7.78 73.21 43.79
CA ALA A 1163 -8.45 73.58 45.05
C ALA A 1163 -7.81 73.03 46.34
N ASN A 1164 -7.09 71.92 46.28
CA ASN A 1164 -6.48 71.26 47.44
C ASN A 1164 -4.94 71.23 47.42
N GLU A 1165 -4.31 71.79 46.39
CA GLU A 1165 -2.88 71.60 46.12
C GLU A 1165 -2.02 72.83 46.43
N LEU A 1166 -2.63 73.97 46.81
CA LEU A 1166 -1.93 75.25 46.97
C LEU A 1166 -2.14 75.84 48.38
N HIS A 1167 -1.07 76.22 49.07
CA HIS A 1167 -1.10 76.78 50.43
C HIS A 1167 -0.86 78.29 50.43
N TRP A 1168 -1.94 79.08 50.43
CA TRP A 1168 -1.84 80.54 50.30
C TRP A 1168 -1.76 81.30 51.63
N THR A 1169 -0.96 82.38 51.69
CA THR A 1169 -1.01 83.35 52.80
C THR A 1169 -1.95 84.51 52.42
N PRO A 1170 -2.99 84.82 53.22
CA PRO A 1170 -3.90 85.93 52.92
C PRO A 1170 -3.21 87.29 52.81
N GLY A 1171 -3.51 88.06 51.74
CA GLY A 1171 -3.05 89.44 51.55
C GLY A 1171 -1.73 89.62 50.80
N GLN A 1172 -1.18 88.56 50.20
CA GLN A 1172 0.00 88.60 49.34
C GLN A 1172 -0.38 88.43 47.87
N ASN A 1173 0.26 89.18 46.97
CA ASN A 1173 0.11 88.97 45.53
C ASN A 1173 1.03 87.83 45.09
N TYR A 1174 0.46 86.76 44.52
CA TYR A 1174 1.24 85.65 43.97
C TYR A 1174 1.18 85.65 42.45
N GLN A 1175 2.33 85.52 41.80
CA GLN A 1175 2.39 85.08 40.40
C GLN A 1175 2.68 83.60 40.38
N VAL A 1176 1.75 82.82 39.82
CA VAL A 1176 1.96 81.38 39.62
C VAL A 1176 2.50 81.15 38.22
N VAL A 1177 3.45 80.21 38.09
CA VAL A 1177 4.09 79.77 36.87
C VAL A 1177 3.87 78.27 36.73
N ALA A 1178 3.20 77.82 35.66
CA ALA A 1178 3.05 76.40 35.35
C ALA A 1178 4.10 75.93 34.34
N HIS A 1179 4.69 74.76 34.59
CA HIS A 1179 5.66 74.10 33.71
C HIS A 1179 5.15 72.71 33.31
N MET A 1180 5.24 72.38 32.02
CA MET A 1180 4.85 71.12 31.42
C MET A 1180 5.94 70.65 30.47
N ALA A 1181 6.50 69.47 30.75
CA ALA A 1181 7.48 68.84 29.88
C ALA A 1181 6.84 68.23 28.62
N SER A 1182 7.67 67.95 27.62
CA SER A 1182 7.22 67.23 26.42
C SER A 1182 6.63 65.87 26.78
N GLY A 1183 5.51 65.50 26.14
CA GLY A 1183 4.83 64.21 26.35
C GLY A 1183 3.92 64.13 27.59
N VAL A 1184 3.80 65.23 28.35
CA VAL A 1184 2.78 65.33 29.42
C VAL A 1184 1.37 65.35 28.81
N VAL A 1185 1.20 66.02 27.67
CA VAL A 1185 -0.03 66.00 26.85
C VAL A 1185 0.31 65.44 25.47
N ILE A 1186 -0.57 64.61 24.93
CA ILE A 1186 -0.44 64.02 23.59
C ILE A 1186 -1.76 64.18 22.84
N ASP A 1187 -1.74 64.13 21.51
CA ASP A 1187 -2.99 64.04 20.72
C ASP A 1187 -3.62 62.63 20.81
N LEU A 1188 -4.72 62.40 20.09
CA LEU A 1188 -5.38 61.10 20.08
C LEU A 1188 -4.55 59.99 19.41
N VAL A 1189 -3.65 60.32 18.48
CA VAL A 1189 -2.82 59.37 17.72
C VAL A 1189 -1.42 59.14 18.32
N GLY A 1190 -1.07 59.88 19.38
CA GLY A 1190 0.15 59.72 20.17
C GLY A 1190 1.27 60.73 19.92
N ASN A 1191 1.08 61.78 19.11
CA ASN A 1191 2.12 62.81 18.94
C ASN A 1191 2.19 63.67 20.22
N ALA A 1192 3.41 63.93 20.68
CA ALA A 1192 3.65 64.60 21.96
C ALA A 1192 3.61 66.13 21.84
N TYR A 1193 2.78 66.79 22.65
CA TYR A 1193 2.91 68.23 22.87
C TYR A 1193 4.35 68.52 23.32
N ALA A 1194 5.02 69.44 22.63
CA ALA A 1194 6.44 69.73 22.86
C ALA A 1194 6.75 70.33 24.26
N GLY A 1195 5.72 70.63 25.07
CA GLY A 1195 5.86 71.31 26.35
C GLY A 1195 6.08 72.82 26.18
N PHE A 1196 6.18 73.55 27.29
CA PHE A 1196 6.49 74.97 27.25
C PHE A 1196 7.96 75.19 26.90
N GLN A 1197 8.26 75.46 25.64
CA GLN A 1197 9.61 75.80 25.18
C GLN A 1197 9.85 77.31 25.44
N ASP A 1198 10.99 77.64 26.06
CA ASP A 1198 11.49 79.00 26.35
C ASP A 1198 10.47 80.02 26.90
N GLN A 1199 10.39 80.09 28.24
CA GLN A 1199 9.76 81.19 29.02
C GLN A 1199 8.28 81.51 28.73
N THR A 1200 7.57 80.64 28.01
CA THR A 1200 6.10 80.70 27.90
C THR A 1200 5.44 80.06 29.12
N THR A 1201 5.68 80.67 30.28
CA THR A 1201 5.08 80.28 31.54
C THR A 1201 3.67 80.85 31.66
N LEU A 1202 2.71 80.06 32.12
CA LEU A 1202 1.37 80.57 32.39
C LEU A 1202 1.40 81.45 33.64
N HIS A 1203 1.43 82.77 33.45
CA HIS A 1203 1.35 83.74 34.53
C HIS A 1203 -0.09 84.07 34.87
N PHE A 1204 -0.48 83.88 36.11
CA PHE A 1204 -1.70 84.48 36.64
C PHE A 1204 -1.45 85.09 38.01
N SER A 1205 -2.06 86.25 38.23
CA SER A 1205 -1.92 87.00 39.49
C SER A 1205 -3.13 86.75 40.39
N LEU A 1206 -2.87 86.35 41.64
CA LEU A 1206 -3.86 86.29 42.71
C LEU A 1206 -3.62 87.48 43.64
N SER A 1207 -4.61 88.37 43.80
CA SER A 1207 -4.54 89.55 44.70
C SER A 1207 -5.19 89.44 46.07
#